data_AF-A0A538ML57-F1
#
_entry.id   AF-A0A538ML57-F1
#
_cell.length_a   1.000
_cell.length_b   1.000
_cell.length_c   1.000
_cell.angle_alpha   90.00
_cell.angle_beta   90.00
_cell.angle_gamma   90.00
#
_symmetry.space_group_name_H-M   'P 1'
#
loop_
_entity.id
_entity.type
_entity.pdbx_description
1 polymer ?
#
loop_
_entity_poly.entity_id
_entity_poly.type
_entity_poly.pdbx_seq_one_letter_code
_entity_poly.pdbx_strand_id
1 'polypeptide(L)'
;MWVRHLSSLQFLTYVAFFAVVIAAIAKFVPGRSPPVREEPYPDEELHAHDPKTAKYFLAGGFFLVLGSVHTVLKNLPWIAEYLARTGYAGHLVRDLSNTHVTIVGGGTLLATGLCWLALPRIVRRPLASEGLAQCAFWFTVVGLAVFYVSLIGNGIAMGHLIEHGWTYPAAKVHMGDWYKVPTGMGAGVMGLGYWCFATNVGVTIFQSRLVKVPKPQWHLWKFFATGAAALTVGTVQGVIQVQPANANWLYKAGHAGEWIDPISHAHINLVTGLTMLVAGALFAFVRALGGTEPSRRLVDTCFFALLCGSLAFYFTALYLGFHEGGLVVHRGPTPEAAEEATPLHPYLIMGAGIAMFASFWLLLAVLVRSVWHSHSRVKPFVLAGCGALAVGTLQGPVQAVPLVNEALDRGGQAGDVIVNLHAQLNMLAGLMVLLIGLALGALGLLGASWPARRARLVTLLVPIGIGVYYVGGVAFSAVEAHRVAAGHSFSAAVSGLEPWESLVLVPAALVALAGFSVFASAAWRITARQRTAGREAIAAAPQAFSGKIPKRVVRRSPAVLAGYELPLGLMGFPGVGWLFAGFPLVASILLMAGPAITWAVIPVAFTPYGRGPLRNLGWGVELFWLPAMAIISSAFLYRAQARRRARFEGRPPRGRGARSSDSYRTRVSAAVGAILLLLVAIPFVPAVAGVGGSSVRYSYEPRLTPDVTGEFVGTSRGPVKLFTWSDPQGTFPRDALRLRASEIGSLLVRAAAVDSPAAYRIFDLDNNTPVPLAVRSSSSRQLVLAPERPLSPGRYSFVATHEGMFGGRDFSYLRIVKAGSPVTAIDSRPRARAPAVLDALLPLCATLVAVLFAVLLLRSWRRRHSGEKALWAAGFLLFAVAAACEAAAQRAGWSPALFRAYYLAGGVLTVAFLGAGSAWLLLPKRGRDALLGGLLVAAAAAAVTVALAPVSSSALAGPAHGRPPANSALGGHAFLWAIGLNSFGTLFLVGGSLYAIARGIRVRPNLWIGGGALVVGLATGLSRAGSYEFVYAGELLGIALMFTGFAFVGKSPRPAPRPAAEPFGALGVVKAPRAP
;
A
#
# COMPACT_ATOMS: atom_id res chain seq x y z
N MET A 1 24.20 15.88 -4.60
CA MET A 1 24.78 14.52 -4.79
C MET A 1 23.80 13.36 -4.53
N TRP A 2 22.72 13.51 -3.75
CA TRP A 2 21.85 12.39 -3.36
C TRP A 2 20.60 12.12 -4.23
N VAL A 3 20.48 12.76 -5.39
CA VAL A 3 19.28 12.63 -6.28
C VAL A 3 19.45 11.53 -7.34
N ARG A 4 20.65 10.96 -7.50
CA ARG A 4 20.94 9.99 -8.57
C ARG A 4 20.49 8.54 -8.28
N HIS A 5 20.04 8.23 -7.07
CA HIS A 5 19.71 6.84 -6.66
C HIS A 5 18.25 6.61 -6.23
N LEU A 6 17.42 7.65 -6.26
CA LEU A 6 15.97 7.49 -6.15
C LEU A 6 15.41 7.69 -7.54
N SER A 7 14.67 6.71 -8.08
CA SER A 7 13.82 7.02 -9.23
C SER A 7 12.94 8.21 -8.81
N SER A 8 12.99 9.29 -9.59
CA SER A 8 12.36 10.57 -9.22
C SER A 8 10.88 10.38 -8.86
N LEU A 9 10.26 9.34 -9.43
CA LEU A 9 8.90 8.91 -9.17
C LEU A 9 8.67 8.33 -7.76
N GLN A 10 9.52 7.43 -7.25
CA GLN A 10 9.37 6.84 -5.91
C GLN A 10 9.50 7.89 -4.81
N PHE A 11 10.51 8.76 -4.93
CA PHE A 11 10.68 9.89 -4.02
C PHE A 11 9.48 10.83 -4.07
N LEU A 12 9.01 11.20 -5.27
CA LEU A 12 7.81 12.02 -5.43
C LEU A 12 6.56 11.34 -4.87
N THR A 13 6.39 10.02 -4.98
CA THR A 13 5.25 9.31 -4.39
C THR A 13 5.32 9.22 -2.87
N TYR A 14 6.50 9.01 -2.28
CA TYR A 14 6.65 9.04 -0.82
C TYR A 14 6.43 10.46 -0.30
N VAL A 15 7.05 11.47 -0.92
CA VAL A 15 6.85 12.88 -0.55
C VAL A 15 5.40 13.28 -0.73
N ALA A 16 4.73 12.90 -1.82
CA ALA A 16 3.31 13.18 -2.03
C ALA A 16 2.43 12.45 -1.01
N PHE A 17 2.71 11.18 -0.70
CA PHE A 17 1.99 10.43 0.34
C PHE A 17 2.14 11.10 1.70
N PHE A 18 3.37 11.38 2.13
CA PHE A 18 3.64 12.05 3.40
C PHE A 18 3.08 13.48 3.42
N ALA A 19 3.17 14.24 2.33
CA ALA A 19 2.58 15.57 2.24
C ALA A 19 1.05 15.53 2.33
N VAL A 20 0.39 14.56 1.68
CA VAL A 20 -1.06 14.35 1.80
C VAL A 20 -1.43 13.93 3.22
N VAL A 21 -0.67 13.04 3.85
CA VAL A 21 -0.91 12.60 5.22
C VAL A 21 -0.67 13.74 6.21
N ILE A 22 0.41 14.50 6.06
CA ILE A 22 0.71 15.69 6.89
C ILE A 22 -0.36 16.76 6.69
N ALA A 23 -0.78 17.04 5.45
CA ALA A 23 -1.87 17.98 5.17
C ALA A 23 -3.20 17.49 5.78
N ALA A 24 -3.47 16.18 5.75
CA ALA A 24 -4.64 15.60 6.39
C ALA A 24 -4.57 15.69 7.92
N ILE A 25 -3.40 15.49 8.53
CA ILE A 25 -3.17 15.65 9.97
C ILE A 25 -3.30 17.13 10.36
N ALA A 26 -2.75 18.04 9.57
CA ALA A 26 -2.85 19.49 9.79
C ALA A 26 -4.30 19.98 9.82
N LYS A 27 -5.21 19.35 9.06
CA LYS A 27 -6.65 19.62 9.13
C LYS A 27 -7.26 19.34 10.51
N PHE A 28 -6.70 18.41 11.28
CA PHE A 28 -7.14 18.10 12.63
C PHE A 28 -6.48 18.97 13.70
N VAL A 29 -5.49 19.80 13.34
CA VAL A 29 -4.92 20.80 14.24
C VAL A 29 -5.89 22.00 14.29
N PRO A 30 -6.30 22.47 15.49
CA PRO A 30 -7.21 23.61 15.60
C PRO A 30 -6.62 24.86 14.94
N GLY A 31 -7.27 25.36 13.88
CA GLY A 31 -6.79 26.50 13.09
C GLY A 31 -7.17 27.89 13.65
N ARG A 32 -8.03 27.97 14.67
CA ARG A 32 -8.41 29.23 15.34
C ARG A 32 -7.97 29.20 16.79
N SER A 33 -7.39 30.30 17.27
CA SER A 33 -7.07 30.47 18.69
C SER A 33 -8.37 30.38 19.51
N PRO A 34 -8.47 29.47 20.49
CA PRO A 34 -9.63 29.44 21.37
C PRO A 34 -9.68 30.72 22.22
N PRO A 35 -10.89 31.17 22.61
CA PRO A 35 -11.03 32.36 23.45
C PRO A 35 -10.40 32.15 24.82
N VAL A 36 -10.01 33.25 25.48
CA VAL A 36 -9.66 33.24 26.91
C VAL A 36 -10.91 32.85 27.69
N ARG A 37 -10.76 31.95 28.66
CA ARG A 37 -11.86 31.44 29.47
C ARG A 37 -11.53 31.59 30.95
N GLU A 38 -12.37 32.32 31.66
CA GLU A 38 -12.25 32.52 33.11
C GLU A 38 -13.13 31.54 33.89
N GLU A 39 -14.13 30.95 33.23
CA GLU A 39 -15.00 29.93 33.80
C GLU A 39 -14.52 28.50 33.49
N PRO A 40 -14.80 27.52 34.38
CA PRO A 40 -14.53 26.11 34.13
C PRO A 40 -15.25 25.59 32.88
N TYR A 41 -14.63 24.60 32.22
CA TYR A 41 -15.31 23.81 31.19
C TYR A 41 -16.38 22.93 31.86
N PRO A 42 -17.56 22.71 31.22
CA PRO A 42 -18.51 21.71 31.66
C PRO A 42 -17.85 20.33 31.72
N ASP A 43 -18.26 19.51 32.69
CA ASP A 43 -17.72 18.16 32.87
C ASP A 43 -17.93 17.27 31.64
N GLU A 44 -19.05 17.44 30.93
CA GLU A 44 -19.32 16.72 29.67
C GLU A 44 -18.29 17.04 28.57
N GLU A 45 -17.88 18.31 28.45
CA GLU A 45 -16.84 18.72 27.50
C GLU A 45 -15.48 18.21 27.95
N LEU A 46 -15.15 18.38 29.24
CA LEU A 46 -13.87 17.99 29.82
C LEU A 46 -13.60 16.49 29.67
N HIS A 47 -14.65 15.67 29.81
CA HIS A 47 -14.61 14.22 29.78
C HIS A 47 -15.08 13.60 28.46
N ALA A 48 -15.22 14.40 27.39
CA ALA A 48 -15.75 13.93 26.11
C ALA A 48 -14.97 12.75 25.49
N HIS A 49 -13.66 12.62 25.79
CA HIS A 49 -12.83 11.51 25.29
C HIS A 49 -12.82 10.28 26.21
N ASP A 50 -13.22 10.42 27.47
CA ASP A 50 -13.07 9.37 28.49
C ASP A 50 -13.70 8.02 28.06
N PRO A 51 -14.93 7.96 27.49
CA PRO A 51 -15.51 6.70 27.04
C PRO A 51 -14.70 5.99 25.95
N LYS A 52 -13.94 6.76 25.16
CA LYS A 52 -13.14 6.25 24.04
C LYS A 52 -11.78 5.72 24.49
N THR A 53 -11.36 5.97 25.73
CA THR A 53 -10.09 5.43 26.27
C THR A 53 -10.13 3.90 26.43
N ALA A 54 -11.33 3.31 26.57
CA ALA A 54 -11.53 1.86 26.64
C ALA A 54 -10.82 1.08 25.52
N LYS A 55 -10.80 1.60 24.28
CA LYS A 55 -10.15 0.93 23.15
C LYS A 55 -8.63 0.78 23.34
N TYR A 56 -7.99 1.71 24.04
CA TYR A 56 -6.56 1.65 24.35
C TYR A 56 -6.27 0.52 25.33
N PHE A 57 -7.06 0.38 26.40
CA PHE A 57 -6.88 -0.69 27.38
C PHE A 57 -7.18 -2.08 26.79
N LEU A 58 -8.15 -2.17 25.88
CA LEU A 58 -8.47 -3.41 25.17
C LEU A 58 -7.39 -3.81 24.17
N ALA A 59 -6.91 -2.85 23.36
CA ALA A 59 -5.81 -3.09 22.45
C ALA A 59 -4.53 -3.45 23.21
N GLY A 60 -4.24 -2.75 24.31
CA GLY A 60 -3.15 -3.05 25.23
C GLY A 60 -3.21 -4.48 25.75
N GLY A 61 -4.37 -4.89 26.30
CA GLY A 61 -4.57 -6.27 26.74
C GLY A 61 -4.41 -7.30 25.62
N PHE A 62 -4.94 -7.02 24.42
CA PHE A 62 -4.80 -7.91 23.27
C PHE A 62 -3.34 -8.09 22.85
N PHE A 63 -2.56 -7.02 22.73
CA PHE A 63 -1.17 -7.09 22.30
C PHE A 63 -0.26 -7.71 23.36
N LEU A 64 -0.56 -7.55 24.65
CA LEU A 64 0.14 -8.26 25.72
C LEU A 64 -0.10 -9.77 25.67
N VAL A 65 -1.34 -10.19 25.38
CA VAL A 65 -1.66 -11.60 25.15
C VAL A 65 -0.94 -12.10 23.90
N LEU A 66 -0.98 -11.36 22.80
CA LEU A 66 -0.31 -11.73 21.54
C LEU A 66 1.21 -11.86 21.73
N GLY A 67 1.85 -10.91 22.42
CA GLY A 67 3.27 -10.97 22.77
C GLY A 67 3.58 -12.16 23.68
N SER A 68 2.71 -12.49 24.63
CA SER A 68 2.92 -13.67 25.48
C SER A 68 2.78 -14.98 24.72
N VAL A 69 1.82 -15.07 23.77
CA VAL A 69 1.72 -16.20 22.84
C VAL A 69 3.01 -16.30 22.01
N HIS A 70 3.52 -15.17 21.51
CA HIS A 70 4.79 -15.13 20.81
C HIS A 70 5.92 -15.68 21.70
N THR A 71 6.05 -15.21 22.95
CA THR A 71 7.05 -15.69 23.90
C THR A 71 6.93 -17.20 24.13
N VAL A 72 5.73 -17.76 24.24
CA VAL A 72 5.54 -19.22 24.34
C VAL A 72 6.06 -19.93 23.09
N LEU A 73 5.67 -19.46 21.90
CA LEU A 73 6.02 -20.11 20.64
C LEU A 73 7.52 -20.05 20.35
N LYS A 74 8.17 -18.90 20.59
CA LYS A 74 9.60 -18.73 20.28
C LYS A 74 10.52 -19.57 21.15
N ASN A 75 10.04 -20.03 22.31
CA ASN A 75 10.77 -20.88 23.25
C ASN A 75 10.35 -22.36 23.15
N LEU A 76 9.62 -22.78 22.11
CA LEU A 76 9.43 -24.20 21.83
C LEU A 76 10.75 -24.78 21.28
N PRO A 77 11.18 -26.00 21.64
CA PRO A 77 12.53 -26.47 21.38
C PRO A 77 12.95 -26.34 19.90
N TRP A 78 12.11 -26.85 19.00
CA TRP A 78 12.38 -26.82 17.56
C TRP A 78 12.36 -25.40 16.96
N ILE A 79 11.62 -24.47 17.57
CA ILE A 79 11.57 -23.07 17.14
C ILE A 79 12.78 -22.32 17.69
N ALA A 80 13.13 -22.50 18.96
CA ALA A 80 14.29 -21.88 19.59
C ALA A 80 15.57 -22.26 18.84
N GLU A 81 15.76 -23.55 18.56
CA GLU A 81 16.89 -24.03 17.76
C GLU A 81 16.90 -23.45 16.33
N TYR A 82 15.74 -23.40 15.66
CA TYR A 82 15.63 -22.80 14.32
C TYR A 82 16.01 -21.32 14.32
N LEU A 83 15.51 -20.56 15.30
CA LEU A 83 15.80 -19.14 15.45
C LEU A 83 17.29 -18.92 15.78
N ALA A 84 17.90 -19.79 16.58
CA ALA A 84 19.33 -19.73 16.87
C ALA A 84 20.19 -20.03 15.63
N ARG A 85 19.82 -21.03 14.83
CA ARG A 85 20.54 -21.38 13.58
C ARG A 85 20.50 -20.30 12.51
N THR A 86 19.43 -19.51 12.48
CA THR A 86 19.22 -18.45 11.47
C THR A 86 19.83 -17.10 11.86
N GLY A 87 20.51 -17.02 13.02
CA GLY A 87 21.24 -15.85 13.48
C GLY A 87 20.36 -14.60 13.56
N TYR A 88 20.80 -13.49 12.95
CA TYR A 88 20.07 -12.21 13.02
C TYR A 88 18.66 -12.27 12.38
N ALA A 89 18.43 -13.14 11.39
CA ALA A 89 17.09 -13.34 10.86
C ALA A 89 16.15 -13.95 11.91
N GLY A 90 16.66 -14.84 12.74
CA GLY A 90 15.96 -15.37 13.91
C GLY A 90 15.71 -14.30 14.97
N HIS A 91 16.68 -13.40 15.21
CA HIS A 91 16.53 -12.26 16.14
C HIS A 91 15.36 -11.32 15.76
N LEU A 92 15.11 -11.10 14.46
CA LEU A 92 13.95 -10.32 13.99
C LEU A 92 12.62 -10.91 14.48
N VAL A 93 12.50 -12.23 14.45
CA VAL A 93 11.32 -12.96 14.92
C VAL A 93 11.32 -12.97 16.45
N ARG A 94 12.38 -13.52 17.07
CA ARG A 94 12.48 -13.81 18.51
C ARG A 94 12.32 -12.58 19.38
N ASP A 95 13.04 -11.50 19.06
CA ASP A 95 13.28 -10.41 20.01
C ASP A 95 12.66 -9.11 19.53
N LEU A 96 13.00 -8.67 18.31
CA LEU A 96 12.52 -7.39 17.78
C LEU A 96 10.99 -7.38 17.64
N SER A 97 10.40 -8.39 17.00
CA SER A 97 8.95 -8.42 16.81
C SER A 97 8.18 -8.57 18.13
N ASN A 98 8.66 -9.43 19.03
CA ASN A 98 8.04 -9.65 20.33
C ASN A 98 8.13 -8.41 21.25
N THR A 99 9.28 -7.76 21.26
CA THR A 99 9.50 -6.54 22.05
C THR A 99 8.60 -5.42 21.57
N HIS A 100 8.47 -5.21 20.26
CA HIS A 100 7.60 -4.15 19.73
C HIS A 100 6.12 -4.41 20.00
N VAL A 101 5.62 -5.64 19.77
CA VAL A 101 4.20 -5.95 20.03
C VAL A 101 3.86 -5.77 21.50
N THR A 102 4.79 -6.10 22.39
CA THR A 102 4.58 -6.03 23.84
C THR A 102 4.73 -4.61 24.39
N ILE A 103 5.82 -3.92 24.04
CA ILE A 103 6.13 -2.57 24.54
C ILE A 103 5.24 -1.51 23.90
N VAL A 104 5.14 -1.50 22.57
CA VAL A 104 4.32 -0.49 21.87
C VAL A 104 2.86 -0.85 21.98
N GLY A 105 2.52 -2.11 21.70
CA GLY A 105 1.14 -2.58 21.72
C GLY A 105 0.54 -2.64 23.12
N GLY A 106 1.30 -3.08 24.12
CA GLY A 106 0.90 -3.03 25.52
C GLY A 106 1.20 -1.67 26.14
N GLY A 107 2.48 -1.37 26.36
CA GLY A 107 2.95 -0.25 27.17
C GLY A 107 2.50 1.11 26.66
N THR A 108 2.85 1.46 25.42
CA THR A 108 2.52 2.79 24.86
C THR A 108 1.00 2.98 24.76
N LEU A 109 0.23 1.98 24.30
CA LEU A 109 -1.23 2.13 24.22
C LEU A 109 -1.87 2.33 25.60
N LEU A 110 -1.47 1.57 26.62
CA LEU A 110 -1.95 1.76 27.99
C LEU A 110 -1.59 3.16 28.52
N ALA A 111 -0.35 3.60 28.33
CA ALA A 111 0.11 4.93 28.76
C ALA A 111 -0.62 6.07 28.02
N THR A 112 -0.85 5.95 26.72
CA THR A 112 -1.63 6.93 25.95
C THR A 112 -3.07 7.00 26.46
N GLY A 113 -3.71 5.86 26.72
CA GLY A 113 -5.06 5.83 27.30
C GLY A 113 -5.13 6.53 28.66
N LEU A 114 -4.14 6.30 29.54
CA LEU A 114 -4.02 6.99 30.82
C LEU A 114 -3.76 8.49 30.67
N CYS A 115 -2.91 8.88 29.71
CA CYS A 115 -2.65 10.28 29.40
C CYS A 115 -3.94 11.02 29.00
N TRP A 116 -4.80 10.39 28.19
CA TRP A 116 -6.09 10.99 27.81
C TRP A 116 -7.07 11.15 28.96
N LEU A 117 -6.98 10.32 30.01
CA LEU A 117 -7.76 10.51 31.23
C LEU A 117 -7.15 11.59 32.13
N ALA A 118 -5.82 11.59 32.30
CA ALA A 118 -5.15 12.46 33.25
C ALA A 118 -5.04 13.89 32.76
N LEU A 119 -4.62 14.09 31.50
CA LEU A 119 -4.23 15.39 30.99
C LEU A 119 -5.38 16.42 31.04
N PRO A 120 -6.60 16.13 30.56
CA PRO A 120 -7.71 17.10 30.66
C PRO A 120 -8.01 17.53 32.09
N ARG A 121 -7.94 16.61 33.05
CA ARG A 121 -8.15 16.87 34.48
C ARG A 121 -7.07 17.78 35.08
N ILE A 122 -5.82 17.57 34.69
CA ILE A 122 -4.67 18.37 35.13
C ILE A 122 -4.73 19.79 34.58
N VAL A 123 -4.98 19.93 33.28
CA VAL A 123 -4.92 21.23 32.60
C VAL A 123 -6.25 21.98 32.59
N ARG A 124 -7.32 21.36 33.11
CA ARG A 124 -8.70 21.87 33.18
C ARG A 124 -9.26 22.32 31.83
N ARG A 125 -8.98 21.54 30.78
CA ARG A 125 -9.57 21.73 29.44
C ARG A 125 -9.67 20.42 28.67
N PRO A 126 -10.65 20.30 27.75
CA PRO A 126 -10.75 19.15 26.85
C PRO A 126 -9.50 19.00 25.97
N LEU A 127 -9.31 17.82 25.39
CA LEU A 127 -8.27 17.59 24.39
C LEU A 127 -8.43 18.59 23.23
N ALA A 128 -7.30 19.11 22.72
CA ALA A 128 -7.32 20.09 21.65
C ALA A 128 -7.96 19.56 20.36
N SER A 129 -7.77 18.29 20.05
CA SER A 129 -8.38 17.66 18.89
C SER A 129 -8.77 16.21 19.15
N GLU A 130 -10.06 15.93 19.01
CA GLU A 130 -10.59 14.57 19.02
C GLU A 130 -10.06 13.76 17.82
N GLY A 131 -9.90 14.41 16.65
CA GLY A 131 -9.39 13.77 15.44
C GLY A 131 -7.95 13.29 15.61
N LEU A 132 -7.08 14.11 16.20
CA LEU A 132 -5.69 13.71 16.50
C LEU A 132 -5.65 12.55 17.51
N ALA A 133 -6.51 12.55 18.54
CA ALA A 133 -6.60 11.42 19.47
C ALA A 133 -7.03 10.12 18.77
N GLN A 134 -7.98 10.19 17.83
CA GLN A 134 -8.38 9.03 17.03
C GLN A 134 -7.25 8.55 16.10
N CYS A 135 -6.57 9.46 15.40
CA CYS A 135 -5.44 9.14 14.54
C CYS A 135 -4.31 8.50 15.34
N ALA A 136 -3.98 9.06 16.51
CA ALA A 136 -2.96 8.53 17.41
C ALA A 136 -3.20 7.05 17.74
N PHE A 137 -4.46 6.67 18.04
CA PHE A 137 -4.79 5.27 18.27
C PHE A 137 -4.63 4.41 17.00
N TRP A 138 -5.33 4.77 15.93
CA TRP A 138 -5.46 3.90 14.76
C TRP A 138 -4.15 3.75 14.01
N PHE A 139 -3.39 4.82 13.84
CA PHE A 139 -2.08 4.77 13.20
C PHE A 139 -1.08 3.96 14.02
N THR A 140 -1.10 4.08 15.37
CA THR A 140 -0.26 3.24 16.22
C THR A 140 -0.62 1.75 16.09
N VAL A 141 -1.91 1.41 16.21
CA VAL A 141 -2.37 0.00 16.17
C VAL A 141 -2.14 -0.64 14.80
N VAL A 142 -2.50 0.06 13.72
CA VAL A 142 -2.35 -0.45 12.35
C VAL A 142 -0.87 -0.52 11.96
N GLY A 143 -0.11 0.53 12.26
CA GLY A 143 1.33 0.57 12.02
C GLY A 143 2.05 -0.56 12.75
N LEU A 144 1.75 -0.76 14.04
CA LEU A 144 2.29 -1.86 14.83
C LEU A 144 1.94 -3.23 14.24
N ALA A 145 0.69 -3.45 13.83
CA ALA A 145 0.28 -4.74 13.26
C ALA A 145 1.04 -5.04 11.96
N VAL A 146 1.17 -4.06 11.06
CA VAL A 146 1.94 -4.20 9.81
C VAL A 146 3.41 -4.45 10.12
N PHE A 147 3.98 -3.69 11.05
CA PHE A 147 5.37 -3.81 11.46
C PHE A 147 5.67 -5.20 12.05
N TYR A 148 4.83 -5.67 12.97
CA TYR A 148 4.94 -6.98 13.60
C TYR A 148 4.90 -8.13 12.59
N VAL A 149 3.90 -8.13 11.69
CA VAL A 149 3.77 -9.15 10.64
C VAL A 149 4.96 -9.10 9.68
N SER A 150 5.43 -7.88 9.34
CA SER A 150 6.58 -7.70 8.47
C SER A 150 7.86 -8.27 9.07
N LEU A 151 8.15 -8.00 10.35
CA LEU A 151 9.35 -8.54 11.01
C LEU A 151 9.35 -10.07 11.07
N ILE A 152 8.22 -10.68 11.40
CA ILE A 152 8.08 -12.14 11.42
C ILE A 152 8.24 -12.71 10.02
N GLY A 153 7.52 -12.18 9.04
CA GLY A 153 7.56 -12.66 7.66
C GLY A 153 8.96 -12.55 7.05
N ASN A 154 9.64 -11.42 7.29
CA ASN A 154 11.00 -11.18 6.83
C ASN A 154 12.01 -12.09 7.52
N GLY A 155 11.91 -12.28 8.84
CA GLY A 155 12.79 -13.17 9.59
C GLY A 155 12.67 -14.62 9.13
N ILE A 156 11.44 -15.12 8.90
CA ILE A 156 11.21 -16.48 8.38
C ILE A 156 11.74 -16.60 6.94
N ALA A 157 11.45 -15.64 6.07
CA ALA A 157 11.88 -15.68 4.67
C ALA A 157 13.41 -15.66 4.54
N MET A 158 14.10 -14.80 5.30
CA MET A 158 15.57 -14.76 5.31
C MET A 158 16.15 -15.99 6.00
N GLY A 159 15.54 -16.47 7.09
CA GLY A 159 15.97 -17.69 7.77
C GLY A 159 16.01 -18.89 6.83
N HIS A 160 14.98 -19.05 5.99
CA HIS A 160 14.95 -20.10 4.97
C HIS A 160 16.10 -20.01 3.96
N LEU A 161 16.49 -18.81 3.54
CA LEU A 161 17.64 -18.62 2.65
C LEU A 161 18.96 -18.98 3.35
N ILE A 162 19.10 -18.60 4.62
CA ILE A 162 20.29 -18.86 5.43
C ILE A 162 20.48 -20.37 5.61
N GLU A 163 19.40 -21.14 5.84
CA GLU A 163 19.47 -22.60 5.90
C GLU A 163 19.95 -23.23 4.58
N HIS A 164 19.80 -22.54 3.45
CA HIS A 164 20.31 -22.96 2.14
C HIS A 164 21.72 -22.39 1.83
N GLY A 165 22.48 -21.99 2.86
CA GLY A 165 23.87 -21.56 2.74
C GLY A 165 24.07 -20.08 2.38
N TRP A 166 23.01 -19.26 2.43
CA TRP A 166 23.15 -17.82 2.19
C TRP A 166 23.66 -17.10 3.44
N THR A 167 24.53 -16.11 3.25
CA THR A 167 24.88 -15.18 4.34
C THR A 167 23.71 -14.22 4.61
N TYR A 168 23.57 -13.72 5.84
CA TYR A 168 22.52 -12.75 6.17
C TYR A 168 22.53 -11.51 5.26
N PRO A 169 23.68 -10.89 4.93
CA PRO A 169 23.73 -9.80 3.97
C PRO A 169 23.23 -10.20 2.57
N ALA A 170 23.59 -11.39 2.09
CA ALA A 170 23.13 -11.88 0.79
C ALA A 170 21.61 -12.14 0.79
N ALA A 171 21.08 -12.74 1.86
CA ALA A 171 19.64 -12.94 2.04
C ALA A 171 18.88 -11.60 2.08
N LYS A 172 19.40 -10.60 2.78
CA LYS A 172 18.81 -9.25 2.86
C LYS A 172 18.82 -8.53 1.52
N VAL A 173 19.92 -8.63 0.76
CA VAL A 173 20.00 -8.07 -0.60
C VAL A 173 19.03 -8.78 -1.54
N HIS A 174 18.94 -10.11 -1.45
CA HIS A 174 18.00 -10.91 -2.22
C HIS A 174 16.54 -10.53 -1.96
N MET A 175 16.19 -10.29 -0.70
CA MET A 175 14.87 -9.80 -0.31
C MET A 175 14.54 -8.42 -0.91
N GLY A 176 15.55 -7.57 -1.15
CA GLY A 176 15.35 -6.27 -1.80
C GLY A 176 14.26 -5.41 -1.14
N ASP A 177 13.28 -4.97 -1.94
CA ASP A 177 12.18 -4.11 -1.48
C ASP A 177 11.14 -4.85 -0.62
N TRP A 178 11.06 -6.18 -0.72
CA TRP A 178 10.15 -6.99 0.09
C TRP A 178 10.45 -6.91 1.59
N TYR A 179 11.72 -6.79 1.93
CA TYR A 179 12.12 -6.53 3.31
C TYR A 179 11.83 -5.09 3.75
N LYS A 180 12.15 -4.12 2.87
CA LYS A 180 12.18 -2.69 3.21
C LYS A 180 10.80 -2.06 3.27
N VAL A 181 9.96 -2.28 2.26
CA VAL A 181 8.71 -1.53 2.09
C VAL A 181 7.69 -1.83 3.19
N PRO A 182 7.34 -3.09 3.50
CA PRO A 182 6.32 -3.37 4.52
C PRO A 182 6.77 -2.96 5.93
N THR A 183 8.04 -3.19 6.26
CA THR A 183 8.64 -2.78 7.53
C THR A 183 8.65 -1.25 7.67
N GLY A 184 9.10 -0.55 6.63
CA GLY A 184 9.12 0.92 6.59
C GLY A 184 7.71 1.53 6.65
N MET A 185 6.73 0.94 5.97
CA MET A 185 5.33 1.36 6.04
C MET A 185 4.75 1.18 7.45
N GLY A 186 4.95 0.01 8.07
CA GLY A 186 4.51 -0.25 9.44
C GLY A 186 5.09 0.74 10.44
N ALA A 187 6.42 0.95 10.37
CA ALA A 187 7.12 1.91 11.21
C ALA A 187 6.65 3.36 10.98
N GLY A 188 6.52 3.78 9.72
CA GLY A 188 6.10 5.14 9.36
C GLY A 188 4.66 5.44 9.81
N VAL A 189 3.72 4.51 9.60
CA VAL A 189 2.34 4.66 10.06
C VAL A 189 2.29 4.70 11.59
N MET A 190 3.05 3.85 12.28
CA MET A 190 3.15 3.89 13.74
C MET A 190 3.71 5.23 14.24
N GLY A 191 4.76 5.75 13.61
CA GLY A 191 5.37 7.05 13.93
C GLY A 191 4.39 8.22 13.77
N LEU A 192 3.57 8.23 12.72
CA LEU A 192 2.49 9.21 12.54
C LEU A 192 1.48 9.17 13.70
N GLY A 193 1.22 7.99 14.26
CA GLY A 193 0.41 7.83 15.47
C GLY A 193 1.00 8.56 16.67
N TYR A 194 2.31 8.42 16.89
CA TYR A 194 3.02 9.11 17.97
C TYR A 194 3.06 10.62 17.77
N TRP A 195 3.21 11.09 16.52
CA TRP A 195 3.19 12.51 16.22
C TRP A 195 1.80 13.13 16.44
N CYS A 196 0.74 12.41 16.09
CA CYS A 196 -0.63 12.82 16.42
C CYS A 196 -0.83 12.90 17.94
N PHE A 197 -0.32 11.91 18.70
CA PHE A 197 -0.34 11.92 20.16
C PHE A 197 0.38 13.16 20.71
N ALA A 198 1.63 13.37 20.32
CA ALA A 198 2.47 14.43 20.86
C ALA A 198 1.96 15.82 20.48
N THR A 199 1.51 16.00 19.24
CA THR A 199 0.89 17.26 18.80
C THR A 199 -0.35 17.56 19.65
N ASN A 200 -1.22 16.57 19.88
CA ASN A 200 -2.42 16.80 20.67
C ASN A 200 -2.08 17.12 22.13
N VAL A 201 -1.10 16.43 22.74
CA VAL A 201 -0.62 16.74 24.10
C VAL A 201 -0.06 18.17 24.15
N GLY A 202 0.87 18.52 23.25
CA GLY A 202 1.53 19.82 23.22
C GLY A 202 0.55 20.98 23.02
N VAL A 203 -0.34 20.88 22.02
CA VAL A 203 -1.38 21.89 21.77
C VAL A 203 -2.35 21.95 22.95
N THR A 204 -2.68 20.80 23.56
CA THR A 204 -3.59 20.77 24.72
C THR A 204 -3.02 21.52 25.92
N ILE A 205 -1.74 21.31 26.22
CA ILE A 205 -1.03 22.00 27.29
C ILE A 205 -0.87 23.48 26.96
N PHE A 206 -0.43 23.80 25.75
CA PHE A 206 -0.20 25.18 25.30
C PHE A 206 -1.48 26.02 25.37
N GLN A 207 -2.59 25.52 24.83
CA GLN A 207 -3.87 26.24 24.86
C GLN A 207 -4.45 26.36 26.27
N SER A 208 -4.02 25.53 27.22
CA SER A 208 -4.48 25.65 28.61
C SER A 208 -4.07 26.97 29.27
N ARG A 209 -3.04 27.66 28.77
CA ARG A 209 -2.65 29.01 29.26
C ARG A 209 -3.76 30.04 29.15
N LEU A 210 -4.73 29.80 28.26
CA LEU A 210 -5.90 30.63 28.01
C LEU A 210 -7.06 30.34 28.98
N VAL A 211 -6.96 29.26 29.76
CA VAL A 211 -7.96 28.88 30.77
C VAL A 211 -7.47 29.36 32.14
N LYS A 212 -8.12 30.39 32.67
CA LYS A 212 -7.77 31.11 33.91
C LYS A 212 -8.52 30.57 35.13
N VAL A 213 -8.62 29.25 35.22
CA VAL A 213 -9.21 28.55 36.37
C VAL A 213 -8.13 27.92 37.25
N PRO A 214 -8.38 27.71 38.55
CA PRO A 214 -7.43 27.01 39.42
C PRO A 214 -7.11 25.59 38.92
N LYS A 215 -5.81 25.29 38.81
CA LYS A 215 -5.27 23.99 38.36
C LYS A 215 -4.36 23.40 39.44
N PRO A 216 -4.90 22.73 40.47
CA PRO A 216 -4.11 22.27 41.63
C PRO A 216 -3.00 21.30 41.24
N GLN A 217 -3.26 20.42 40.26
CA GLN A 217 -2.30 19.44 39.76
C GLN A 217 -1.44 19.96 38.59
N TRP A 218 -1.45 21.27 38.30
CA TRP A 218 -0.76 21.85 37.14
C TRP A 218 0.69 21.38 37.01
N HIS A 219 1.44 21.32 38.11
CA HIS A 219 2.84 20.87 38.13
C HIS A 219 3.10 19.51 37.46
N LEU A 220 2.09 18.65 37.26
CA LEU A 220 2.20 17.36 36.59
C LEU A 220 2.22 17.44 35.05
N TRP A 221 1.82 18.56 34.42
CA TRP A 221 1.76 18.65 32.94
C TRP A 221 3.10 18.34 32.27
N LYS A 222 4.21 18.68 32.95
CA LYS A 222 5.57 18.50 32.45
C LYS A 222 5.94 17.04 32.21
N PHE A 223 5.42 16.09 33.01
CA PHE A 223 5.61 14.67 32.78
C PHE A 223 5.01 14.24 31.43
N PHE A 224 3.80 14.72 31.13
CA PHE A 224 3.12 14.40 29.88
C PHE A 224 3.76 15.09 28.67
N ALA A 225 4.16 16.35 28.81
CA ALA A 225 4.88 17.07 27.76
C ALA A 225 6.23 16.42 27.44
N THR A 226 7.04 16.11 28.46
CA THR A 226 8.32 15.43 28.30
C THR A 226 8.13 14.05 27.70
N GLY A 227 7.19 13.26 28.22
CA GLY A 227 6.92 11.92 27.69
C GLY A 227 6.51 11.93 26.22
N ALA A 228 5.64 12.87 25.83
CA ALA A 228 5.25 13.08 24.44
C ALA A 228 6.40 13.56 23.54
N ALA A 229 7.23 14.48 24.03
CA ALA A 229 8.39 14.98 23.29
C ALA A 229 9.42 13.86 23.07
N ALA A 230 9.74 13.10 24.11
CA ALA A 230 10.72 12.02 24.04
C ALA A 230 10.28 10.88 23.11
N LEU A 231 9.00 10.48 23.13
CA LEU A 231 8.46 9.53 22.14
C LEU A 231 8.54 10.08 20.71
N THR A 232 8.40 11.39 20.53
CA THR A 232 8.57 12.03 19.21
C THR A 232 10.02 11.99 18.76
N VAL A 233 10.96 12.39 19.63
CA VAL A 233 12.41 12.31 19.36
C VAL A 233 12.81 10.88 19.03
N GLY A 234 12.36 9.91 19.82
CA GLY A 234 12.58 8.49 19.57
C GLY A 234 12.08 8.06 18.20
N THR A 235 10.86 8.42 17.79
CA THR A 235 10.38 8.08 16.43
C THR A 235 11.17 8.75 15.31
N VAL A 236 11.60 10.01 15.50
CA VAL A 236 12.43 10.71 14.50
C VAL A 236 13.77 10.00 14.36
N GLN A 237 14.43 9.68 15.47
CA GLN A 237 15.65 8.89 15.48
C GLN A 237 15.44 7.52 14.81
N GLY A 238 14.36 6.81 15.16
CA GLY A 238 13.99 5.53 14.56
C GLY A 238 13.82 5.59 13.04
N VAL A 239 13.26 6.68 12.50
CA VAL A 239 13.13 6.87 11.04
C VAL A 239 14.48 7.22 10.39
N ILE A 240 15.32 8.00 11.07
CA ILE A 240 16.64 8.40 10.58
C ILE A 240 17.57 7.18 10.51
N GLN A 241 17.64 6.38 11.57
CA GLN A 241 18.59 5.26 11.65
C GLN A 241 18.30 4.14 10.64
N VAL A 242 17.03 3.93 10.25
CA VAL A 242 16.66 2.91 9.25
C VAL A 242 16.87 3.36 7.81
N GLN A 243 17.26 4.61 7.54
CA GLN A 243 17.58 5.05 6.18
C GLN A 243 18.78 4.27 5.62
N PRO A 244 18.80 3.88 4.33
CA PRO A 244 19.80 2.96 3.79
C PRO A 244 21.27 3.36 4.07
N ALA A 245 21.59 4.66 3.97
CA ALA A 245 22.93 5.17 4.24
C ALA A 245 23.30 5.07 5.73
N ASN A 246 22.35 5.41 6.60
CA ASN A 246 22.53 5.42 8.05
C ASN A 246 22.59 3.99 8.60
N ALA A 247 21.69 3.11 8.16
CA ALA A 247 21.71 1.69 8.52
C ALA A 247 23.00 0.99 8.07
N ASN A 248 23.53 1.36 6.90
CA ASN A 248 24.83 0.84 6.44
C ASN A 248 26.00 1.41 7.25
N TRP A 249 25.93 2.70 7.63
CA TRP A 249 26.92 3.30 8.51
C TRP A 249 26.94 2.64 9.90
N LEU A 250 25.76 2.45 10.50
CA LEU A 250 25.58 1.77 11.79
C LEU A 250 26.09 0.33 11.74
N TYR A 251 25.78 -0.39 10.67
CA TYR A 251 26.30 -1.75 10.47
C TYR A 251 27.84 -1.77 10.40
N LYS A 252 28.45 -0.80 9.71
CA LYS A 252 29.91 -0.67 9.63
C LYS A 252 30.56 -0.23 10.94
N ALA A 253 29.84 0.55 11.74
CA ALA A 253 30.30 1.00 13.06
C ALA A 253 30.38 -0.15 14.08
N GLY A 254 29.78 -1.31 13.80
CA GLY A 254 29.82 -2.47 14.68
C GLY A 254 29.23 -2.15 16.06
N HIS A 255 29.89 -2.60 17.13
CA HIS A 255 29.44 -2.40 18.50
C HIS A 255 29.31 -0.91 18.87
N ALA A 256 30.17 -0.05 18.34
CA ALA A 256 30.05 1.40 18.53
C ALA A 256 28.74 1.97 17.96
N GLY A 257 28.20 1.36 16.89
CA GLY A 257 26.89 1.73 16.33
C GLY A 257 25.71 1.42 17.26
N GLU A 258 25.86 0.45 18.16
CA GLU A 258 24.80 -0.01 19.06
C GLU A 258 24.41 1.04 20.10
N TRP A 259 25.35 1.90 20.48
CA TRP A 259 25.08 3.09 21.30
C TRP A 259 24.01 3.99 20.69
N ILE A 260 23.95 4.08 19.35
CA ILE A 260 22.90 4.80 18.64
C ILE A 260 21.65 3.91 18.50
N ASP A 261 21.79 2.74 17.88
CA ASP A 261 20.69 1.79 17.63
C ASP A 261 21.10 0.37 18.05
N PRO A 262 20.55 -0.19 19.14
CA PRO A 262 19.27 0.19 19.75
C PRO A 262 19.34 1.04 21.03
N ILE A 263 20.51 1.29 21.63
CA ILE A 263 20.62 1.72 23.04
C ILE A 263 19.98 3.08 23.29
N SER A 264 20.48 4.15 22.65
CA SER A 264 19.94 5.51 22.87
C SER A 264 18.48 5.62 22.41
N HIS A 265 18.12 4.97 21.30
CA HIS A 265 16.76 4.93 20.78
C HIS A 265 15.78 4.28 21.77
N ALA A 266 16.16 3.18 22.41
CA ALA A 266 15.34 2.53 23.44
C ALA A 266 15.23 3.41 24.69
N HIS A 267 16.32 4.04 25.13
CA HIS A 267 16.32 4.87 26.34
C HIS A 267 15.43 6.10 26.22
N ILE A 268 15.50 6.85 25.11
CA ILE A 268 14.65 8.04 24.93
C ILE A 268 13.15 7.66 24.90
N ASN A 269 12.80 6.52 24.29
CA ASN A 269 11.41 6.06 24.22
C ASN A 269 10.89 5.49 25.55
N LEU A 270 11.67 4.66 26.24
CA LEU A 270 11.21 3.89 27.40
C LEU A 270 11.44 4.63 28.71
N VAL A 271 12.65 5.15 28.89
CA VAL A 271 13.05 5.85 30.12
C VAL A 271 12.47 7.26 30.10
N THR A 272 12.82 8.09 29.11
CA THR A 272 12.33 9.48 29.11
C THR A 272 10.88 9.58 28.63
N GLY A 273 10.47 8.78 27.64
CA GLY A 273 9.12 8.78 27.10
C GLY A 273 8.10 8.12 28.04
N LEU A 274 8.12 6.79 28.06
CA LEU A 274 7.09 5.99 28.70
C LEU A 274 7.08 6.14 30.22
N THR A 275 8.25 6.09 30.89
CA THR A 275 8.31 6.21 32.37
C THR A 275 7.79 7.56 32.86
N MET A 276 8.05 8.66 32.14
CA MET A 276 7.46 9.97 32.45
C MET A 276 5.92 9.93 32.38
N LEU A 277 5.35 9.31 31.34
CA LEU A 277 3.90 9.17 31.21
C LEU A 277 3.31 8.33 32.36
N VAL A 278 3.97 7.23 32.74
CA VAL A 278 3.52 6.36 33.83
C VAL A 278 3.60 7.06 35.17
N ALA A 279 4.72 7.72 35.48
CA ALA A 279 4.91 8.47 36.71
C ALA A 279 3.89 9.62 36.83
N GLY A 280 3.72 10.39 35.75
CA GLY A 280 2.72 11.46 35.69
C GLY A 280 1.28 10.95 35.91
N ALA A 281 0.92 9.82 35.27
CA ALA A 281 -0.39 9.21 35.46
C ALA A 281 -0.60 8.68 36.88
N LEU A 282 0.43 8.06 37.48
CA LEU A 282 0.36 7.58 38.85
C LEU A 282 0.17 8.75 39.82
N PHE A 283 0.99 9.80 39.74
CA PHE A 283 0.84 10.97 40.61
C PHE A 283 -0.49 11.69 40.42
N ALA A 284 -1.03 11.71 39.19
CA ALA A 284 -2.35 12.29 38.92
C ALA A 284 -3.50 11.52 39.60
N PHE A 285 -3.40 10.19 39.68
CA PHE A 285 -4.49 9.33 40.15
C PHE A 285 -4.30 8.72 41.54
N VAL A 286 -3.10 8.79 42.14
CA VAL A 286 -2.79 8.07 43.39
C VAL A 286 -3.77 8.38 44.51
N ARG A 287 -4.12 9.66 44.70
CA ARG A 287 -5.13 10.09 45.67
C ARG A 287 -6.51 9.49 45.37
N ALA A 288 -6.95 9.57 44.12
CA ALA A 288 -8.24 9.05 43.67
C ALA A 288 -8.33 7.51 43.80
N LEU A 289 -7.18 6.83 43.81
CA LEU A 289 -7.06 5.38 43.96
C LEU A 289 -6.80 4.96 45.42
N GLY A 290 -6.97 5.88 46.38
CA GLY A 290 -6.84 5.61 47.83
C GLY A 290 -5.40 5.57 48.34
N GLY A 291 -4.44 6.10 47.58
CA GLY A 291 -3.06 6.31 48.00
C GLY A 291 -2.82 7.68 48.62
N THR A 292 -1.60 7.92 49.10
CA THR A 292 -1.16 9.20 49.65
C THR A 292 -0.48 10.04 48.56
N GLU A 293 -0.93 11.29 48.41
CA GLU A 293 -0.35 12.21 47.44
C GLU A 293 1.01 12.74 47.94
N PRO A 294 2.11 12.58 47.17
CA PRO A 294 3.40 13.15 47.54
C PRO A 294 3.37 14.68 47.52
N SER A 295 4.29 15.32 48.25
CA SER A 295 4.42 16.77 48.21
C SER A 295 4.86 17.22 46.81
N ARG A 296 4.35 18.37 46.36
CA ARG A 296 4.71 18.97 45.06
C ARG A 296 6.24 19.11 44.90
N ARG A 297 6.95 19.52 45.95
CA ARG A 297 8.43 19.63 45.92
C ARG A 297 9.07 18.29 45.59
N LEU A 298 8.63 17.20 46.23
CA LEU A 298 9.17 15.87 46.00
C LEU A 298 8.87 15.36 44.59
N VAL A 299 7.66 15.59 44.08
CA VAL A 299 7.28 15.28 42.68
C VAL A 299 8.14 16.07 41.70
N ASP A 300 8.39 17.35 41.98
CA ASP A 300 9.22 18.22 41.15
C ASP A 300 10.68 17.76 41.15
N THR A 301 11.23 17.39 42.30
CA THR A 301 12.58 16.80 42.42
C THR A 301 12.67 15.49 41.63
N CYS A 302 11.68 14.60 41.75
CA CYS A 302 11.64 13.36 40.97
C CYS A 302 11.65 13.63 39.46
N PHE A 303 10.84 14.59 39.01
CA PHE A 303 10.79 14.96 37.59
C PHE A 303 12.15 15.42 37.07
N PHE A 304 12.77 16.39 37.74
CA PHE A 304 14.04 16.97 37.27
C PHE A 304 15.19 15.96 37.38
N ALA A 305 15.24 15.17 38.46
CA ALA A 305 16.21 14.09 38.59
C ALA A 305 16.09 13.10 37.44
N LEU A 306 14.87 12.63 37.13
CA LEU A 306 14.64 11.67 36.05
C LEU A 306 14.92 12.26 34.67
N LEU A 307 14.53 13.52 34.43
CA LEU A 307 14.81 14.22 33.18
C LEU A 307 16.32 14.35 32.95
N CYS A 308 17.05 14.86 33.95
CA CYS A 308 18.50 15.06 33.84
C CYS A 308 19.25 13.72 33.73
N GLY A 309 18.93 12.74 34.57
CA GLY A 309 19.58 11.43 34.52
C GLY A 309 19.34 10.70 33.20
N SER A 310 18.11 10.70 32.69
CA SER A 310 17.79 10.05 31.42
C SER A 310 18.39 10.75 30.20
N LEU A 311 18.38 12.08 30.16
CA LEU A 311 18.99 12.84 29.06
C LEU A 311 20.52 12.76 29.09
N ALA A 312 21.14 12.77 30.28
CA ALA A 312 22.58 12.56 30.40
C ALA A 312 22.99 11.23 29.76
N PHE A 313 22.29 10.14 30.08
CA PHE A 313 22.56 8.84 29.48
C PHE A 313 22.30 8.82 27.97
N TYR A 314 21.17 9.37 27.53
CA TYR A 314 20.84 9.45 26.11
C TYR A 314 21.89 10.20 25.28
N PHE A 315 22.33 11.38 25.74
CA PHE A 315 23.34 12.16 25.04
C PHE A 315 24.73 11.53 25.12
N THR A 316 25.09 10.88 26.24
CA THR A 316 26.31 10.08 26.34
C THR A 316 26.32 8.97 25.29
N ALA A 317 25.26 8.17 25.21
CA ALA A 317 25.17 7.09 24.24
C ALA A 317 25.25 7.62 22.78
N LEU A 318 24.56 8.70 22.46
CA LEU A 318 24.70 9.31 21.13
C LEU A 318 26.11 9.81 20.85
N TYR A 319 26.74 10.49 21.81
CA TYR A 319 28.10 10.99 21.66
C TYR A 319 29.09 9.86 21.38
N LEU A 320 29.09 8.81 22.22
CA LEU A 320 29.98 7.67 22.07
C LEU A 320 29.73 6.96 20.74
N GLY A 321 28.46 6.72 20.40
CA GLY A 321 28.12 6.07 19.15
C GLY A 321 28.56 6.84 17.90
N PHE A 322 28.43 8.18 17.90
CA PHE A 322 28.95 8.99 16.78
C PHE A 322 30.48 9.11 16.79
N HIS A 323 31.10 9.20 17.97
CA HIS A 323 32.53 9.37 18.11
C HIS A 323 33.28 8.08 17.76
N GLU A 324 33.02 7.00 18.48
CA GLU A 324 33.65 5.69 18.30
C GLU A 324 33.25 5.08 16.96
N GLY A 325 31.96 5.16 16.59
CA GLY A 325 31.51 4.72 15.28
C GLY A 325 32.18 5.50 14.15
N GLY A 326 32.44 6.80 14.36
CA GLY A 326 33.22 7.62 13.45
C GLY A 326 34.68 7.16 13.34
N LEU A 327 35.32 6.79 14.46
CA LEU A 327 36.66 6.21 14.45
C LEU A 327 36.68 4.92 13.65
N VAL A 328 35.79 3.96 13.94
CA VAL A 328 35.69 2.67 13.24
C VAL A 328 35.48 2.88 11.73
N VAL A 329 34.46 3.65 11.34
CA VAL A 329 34.07 3.79 9.94
C VAL A 329 35.07 4.59 9.11
N HIS A 330 35.69 5.62 9.69
CA HIS A 330 36.57 6.52 8.94
C HIS A 330 38.05 6.19 9.04
N ARG A 331 38.49 5.55 10.14
CA ARG A 331 39.91 5.25 10.40
C ARG A 331 40.24 3.75 10.37
N GLY A 332 39.23 2.88 10.36
CA GLY A 332 39.40 1.43 10.30
C GLY A 332 39.86 0.67 11.57
N PRO A 333 39.96 1.23 12.79
CA PRO A 333 40.16 0.42 14.00
C PRO A 333 38.93 -0.47 14.25
N THR A 334 39.11 -1.54 15.01
CA THR A 334 37.98 -2.34 15.51
C THR A 334 37.18 -1.53 16.54
N PRO A 335 35.91 -1.87 16.81
CA PRO A 335 35.11 -1.19 17.83
C PRO A 335 35.80 -1.13 19.20
N GLU A 336 36.47 -2.20 19.59
CA GLU A 336 37.19 -2.32 20.88
C GLU A 336 38.39 -1.37 20.90
N ALA A 337 39.15 -1.30 19.80
CA ALA A 337 40.25 -0.36 19.68
C ALA A 337 39.76 1.11 19.61
N ALA A 338 38.55 1.36 19.10
CA ALA A 338 37.94 2.69 19.12
C ALA A 338 37.49 3.11 20.53
N GLU A 339 36.97 2.17 21.32
CA GLU A 339 36.64 2.36 22.72
C GLU A 339 37.90 2.65 23.56
N GLU A 340 38.95 1.82 23.43
CA GLU A 340 40.23 2.04 24.10
C GLU A 340 40.86 3.40 23.73
N ALA A 341 40.68 3.82 22.47
CA ALA A 341 41.12 5.12 21.98
C ALA A 341 40.25 6.30 22.44
N THR A 342 39.19 6.07 23.22
CA THR A 342 38.26 7.08 23.73
C THR A 342 38.37 7.20 25.26
N PRO A 343 39.31 8.01 25.79
CA PRO A 343 39.56 8.08 27.25
C PRO A 343 38.35 8.50 28.08
N LEU A 344 37.39 9.20 27.47
CA LEU A 344 36.19 9.68 28.14
C LEU A 344 35.11 8.60 28.30
N HIS A 345 35.16 7.50 27.54
CA HIS A 345 34.13 6.46 27.53
C HIS A 345 33.71 6.00 28.93
N PRO A 346 34.63 5.46 29.77
CA PRO A 346 34.24 4.90 31.07
C PRO A 346 33.65 5.95 32.01
N TYR A 347 34.16 7.18 31.96
CA TYR A 347 33.67 8.28 32.80
C TYR A 347 32.27 8.76 32.39
N LEU A 348 32.02 8.86 31.08
CA LEU A 348 30.73 9.30 30.55
C LEU A 348 29.63 8.26 30.84
N ILE A 349 29.91 6.98 30.58
CA ILE A 349 28.96 5.89 30.85
C ILE A 349 28.68 5.77 32.34
N MET A 350 29.74 5.73 33.18
CA MET A 350 29.57 5.58 34.62
C MET A 350 28.86 6.78 35.24
N GLY A 351 29.25 8.01 34.89
CA GLY A 351 28.61 9.23 35.40
C GLY A 351 27.15 9.33 35.02
N ALA A 352 26.82 9.10 33.74
CA ALA A 352 25.44 9.14 33.27
C ALA A 352 24.60 7.96 33.82
N GLY A 353 25.20 6.77 33.95
CA GLY A 353 24.58 5.59 34.54
C GLY A 353 24.24 5.78 36.01
N ILE A 354 25.15 6.33 36.81
CA ILE A 354 24.91 6.66 38.24
C ILE A 354 23.79 7.70 38.37
N ALA A 355 23.82 8.75 37.55
CA ALA A 355 22.79 9.79 37.57
C ALA A 355 21.40 9.20 37.24
N MET A 356 21.33 8.36 36.20
CA MET A 356 20.11 7.66 35.82
C MET A 356 19.64 6.71 36.94
N PHE A 357 20.54 5.90 37.50
CA PHE A 357 20.26 4.98 38.60
C PHE A 357 19.67 5.72 39.82
N ALA A 358 20.35 6.76 40.30
CA ALA A 358 19.89 7.56 41.43
C ALA A 358 18.50 8.17 41.18
N SER A 359 18.26 8.65 39.95
CA SER A 359 16.96 9.23 39.58
C SER A 359 15.83 8.20 39.59
N PHE A 360 16.07 6.98 39.12
CA PHE A 360 15.10 5.89 39.16
C PHE A 360 14.82 5.44 40.58
N TRP A 361 15.84 5.27 41.41
CA TRP A 361 15.66 4.84 42.79
C TRP A 361 14.90 5.87 43.63
N LEU A 362 15.14 7.17 43.39
CA LEU A 362 14.30 8.22 43.93
C LEU A 362 12.84 8.07 43.49
N LEU A 363 12.59 7.88 42.19
CA LEU A 363 11.23 7.66 41.68
C LEU A 363 10.58 6.45 42.37
N LEU A 364 11.23 5.29 42.38
CA LEU A 364 10.72 4.06 42.97
C LEU A 364 10.37 4.24 44.46
N ALA A 365 11.25 4.89 45.23
CA ALA A 365 11.01 5.19 46.64
C ALA A 365 9.76 6.07 46.82
N VAL A 366 9.57 7.08 45.98
CA VAL A 366 8.38 7.94 46.03
C VAL A 366 7.12 7.19 45.62
N LEU A 367 7.16 6.36 44.58
CA LEU A 367 6.04 5.53 44.15
C LEU A 367 5.60 4.57 45.27
N VAL A 368 6.54 3.86 45.89
CA VAL A 368 6.26 2.94 47.01
C VAL A 368 5.70 3.70 48.20
N ARG A 369 6.32 4.81 48.60
CA ARG A 369 5.85 5.65 49.72
C ARG A 369 4.42 6.14 49.52
N SER A 370 4.01 6.40 48.28
CA SER A 370 2.66 6.87 47.93
C SER A 370 1.57 5.82 48.16
N VAL A 371 1.93 4.53 48.30
CA VAL A 371 0.97 3.44 48.51
C VAL A 371 1.21 2.63 49.78
N TRP A 372 2.40 2.70 50.38
CA TRP A 372 2.87 1.80 51.43
C TRP A 372 1.92 1.72 52.64
N HIS A 373 1.60 2.86 53.25
CA HIS A 373 0.69 2.96 54.40
C HIS A 373 -0.77 3.19 54.02
N SER A 374 -1.11 3.03 52.73
CA SER A 374 -2.46 3.29 52.23
C SER A 374 -3.24 2.00 51.99
N HIS A 375 -4.58 2.11 51.95
CA HIS A 375 -5.46 1.05 51.47
C HIS A 375 -5.68 1.11 49.95
N SER A 376 -4.73 1.67 49.21
CA SER A 376 -4.84 1.84 47.76
C SER A 376 -5.02 0.51 47.04
N ARG A 377 -5.99 0.46 46.12
CA ARG A 377 -6.27 -0.74 45.31
C ARG A 377 -5.13 -1.08 44.36
N VAL A 378 -4.29 -0.10 43.99
CA VAL A 378 -3.14 -0.30 43.10
C VAL A 378 -1.86 -0.66 43.85
N LYS A 379 -1.85 -0.63 45.19
CA LYS A 379 -0.70 -1.01 46.02
C LYS A 379 0.01 -2.29 45.56
N PRO A 380 -0.66 -3.45 45.34
CA PRO A 380 0.05 -4.67 44.95
C PRO A 380 0.73 -4.56 43.58
N PHE A 381 0.15 -3.79 42.64
CA PHE A 381 0.78 -3.53 41.34
C PHE A 381 1.99 -2.62 41.46
N VAL A 382 1.90 -1.58 42.31
CA VAL A 382 3.01 -0.66 42.57
C VAL A 382 4.17 -1.38 43.24
N LEU A 383 3.92 -2.21 44.26
CA LEU A 383 4.98 -2.95 44.94
C LEU A 383 5.64 -3.99 44.01
N ALA A 384 4.85 -4.77 43.26
CA ALA A 384 5.39 -5.75 42.32
C ALA A 384 6.19 -5.08 41.19
N GLY A 385 5.63 -4.02 40.59
CA GLY A 385 6.29 -3.27 39.52
C GLY A 385 7.57 -2.57 39.99
N CYS A 386 7.53 -1.89 41.14
CA CYS A 386 8.73 -1.25 41.70
C CYS A 386 9.78 -2.28 42.12
N GLY A 387 9.39 -3.45 42.64
CA GLY A 387 10.33 -4.52 42.96
C GLY A 387 11.06 -5.05 41.74
N ALA A 388 10.33 -5.33 40.65
CA ALA A 388 10.94 -5.76 39.39
C ALA A 388 11.84 -4.67 38.78
N LEU A 389 11.40 -3.40 38.79
CA LEU A 389 12.24 -2.28 38.36
C LEU A 389 13.49 -2.11 39.23
N ALA A 390 13.42 -2.33 40.54
CA ALA A 390 14.58 -2.25 41.42
C ALA A 390 15.62 -3.32 41.04
N VAL A 391 15.19 -4.56 40.82
CA VAL A 391 16.08 -5.65 40.36
C VAL A 391 16.67 -5.34 38.99
N GLY A 392 15.84 -4.97 38.02
CA GLY A 392 16.31 -4.67 36.67
C GLY A 392 17.25 -3.46 36.67
N THR A 393 16.88 -2.32 37.26
CA THR A 393 17.75 -1.13 37.34
C THR A 393 19.04 -1.36 38.13
N LEU A 394 19.09 -2.35 39.04
CA LEU A 394 20.33 -2.78 39.70
C LEU A 394 21.22 -3.63 38.79
N GLN A 395 20.63 -4.46 37.93
CA GLN A 395 21.38 -5.26 36.96
C GLN A 395 22.19 -4.40 35.98
N GLY A 396 21.67 -3.23 35.57
CA GLY A 396 22.38 -2.34 34.63
C GLY A 396 23.81 -1.98 35.09
N PRO A 397 24.00 -1.38 36.28
CA PRO A 397 25.32 -1.15 36.85
C PRO A 397 26.17 -2.40 37.04
N VAL A 398 25.55 -3.55 37.39
CA VAL A 398 26.28 -4.83 37.53
C VAL A 398 26.86 -5.30 36.20
N GLN A 399 26.10 -5.13 35.10
CA GLN A 399 26.57 -5.47 33.76
C GLN A 399 27.65 -4.53 33.25
N ALA A 400 27.73 -3.30 33.77
CA ALA A 400 28.79 -2.35 33.44
C ALA A 400 30.10 -2.59 34.23
N VAL A 401 30.14 -3.56 35.15
CA VAL A 401 31.39 -3.96 35.81
C VAL A 401 32.29 -4.61 34.75
N PRO A 402 33.57 -4.20 34.59
CA PRO A 402 34.43 -4.67 33.50
C PRO A 402 34.49 -6.19 33.35
N LEU A 403 34.63 -6.93 34.46
CA LEU A 403 34.64 -8.40 34.46
C LEU A 403 33.34 -9.03 33.97
N VAL A 404 32.19 -8.39 34.26
CA VAL A 404 30.88 -8.89 33.84
C VAL A 404 30.63 -8.53 32.38
N ASN A 405 30.93 -7.30 31.98
CA ASN A 405 30.82 -6.85 30.59
C ASN A 405 31.68 -7.71 29.66
N GLU A 406 32.94 -7.94 30.00
CA GLU A 406 33.84 -8.81 29.25
C GLU A 406 33.29 -10.25 29.12
N ALA A 407 32.69 -10.79 30.20
CA ALA A 407 32.08 -12.12 30.16
C ALA A 407 30.84 -12.18 29.25
N LEU A 408 30.04 -11.10 29.20
CA LEU A 408 28.89 -10.99 28.30
C LEU A 408 29.37 -10.91 26.84
N ASP A 409 30.39 -10.10 26.56
CA ASP A 409 30.91 -9.91 25.21
C ASP A 409 31.55 -11.20 24.66
N ARG A 410 32.34 -11.90 25.47
CA ARG A 410 32.88 -13.23 25.13
C ARG A 410 31.79 -14.28 24.91
N GLY A 411 30.61 -14.09 25.52
CA GLY A 411 29.44 -14.94 25.34
C GLY A 411 28.70 -14.73 24.02
N GLY A 412 29.07 -13.71 23.23
CA GLY A 412 28.44 -13.38 21.95
C GLY A 412 26.92 -13.23 22.07
N GLN A 413 26.17 -13.87 21.17
CA GLN A 413 24.70 -13.77 21.13
C GLN A 413 24.00 -14.22 22.42
N ALA A 414 24.62 -15.10 23.22
CA ALA A 414 24.07 -15.49 24.51
C ALA A 414 24.20 -14.36 25.56
N GLY A 415 25.31 -13.61 25.51
CA GLY A 415 25.48 -12.38 26.28
C GLY A 415 24.43 -11.34 25.95
N ASP A 416 24.14 -11.14 24.65
CA ASP A 416 23.09 -10.23 24.18
C ASP A 416 21.71 -10.62 24.73
N VAL A 417 21.42 -11.92 24.88
CA VAL A 417 20.16 -12.38 25.47
C VAL A 417 20.06 -11.94 26.93
N ILE A 418 21.13 -12.03 27.72
CA ILE A 418 21.16 -11.59 29.12
C ILE A 418 20.89 -10.07 29.22
N VAL A 419 21.50 -9.28 28.33
CA VAL A 419 21.25 -7.83 28.25
C VAL A 419 19.81 -7.53 27.82
N ASN A 420 19.23 -8.30 26.90
CA ASN A 420 17.84 -8.14 26.49
C ASN A 420 16.84 -8.54 27.60
N LEU A 421 17.16 -9.55 28.41
CA LEU A 421 16.34 -10.00 29.53
C LEU A 421 16.22 -8.92 30.63
N HIS A 422 17.27 -8.13 30.86
CA HIS A 422 17.21 -6.93 31.71
C HIS A 422 16.10 -5.98 31.26
N ALA A 423 16.10 -5.62 29.98
CA ALA A 423 15.13 -4.70 29.41
C ALA A 423 13.71 -5.29 29.49
N GLN A 424 13.56 -6.60 29.24
CA GLN A 424 12.28 -7.29 29.38
C GLN A 424 11.77 -7.29 30.82
N LEU A 425 12.61 -7.53 31.83
CA LEU A 425 12.20 -7.48 33.24
C LEU A 425 11.67 -6.09 33.61
N ASN A 426 12.46 -5.05 33.30
CA ASN A 426 12.09 -3.67 33.57
C ASN A 426 10.76 -3.27 32.90
N MET A 427 10.56 -3.71 31.66
CA MET A 427 9.39 -3.34 30.88
C MET A 427 8.15 -4.15 31.26
N LEU A 428 8.28 -5.48 31.35
CA LEU A 428 7.14 -6.39 31.51
C LEU A 428 6.73 -6.60 32.97
N ALA A 429 7.67 -6.93 33.84
CA ALA A 429 7.37 -7.14 35.27
C ALA A 429 7.34 -5.82 36.03
N GLY A 430 8.08 -4.81 35.53
CA GLY A 430 8.13 -3.48 36.10
C GLY A 430 7.01 -2.57 35.60
N LEU A 431 7.30 -1.86 34.52
CA LEU A 431 6.47 -0.76 34.01
C LEU A 431 5.08 -1.22 33.55
N MET A 432 4.97 -2.40 32.93
CA MET A 432 3.68 -2.93 32.47
C MET A 432 2.76 -3.28 33.64
N VAL A 433 3.29 -3.84 34.73
CA VAL A 433 2.50 -4.15 35.93
C VAL A 433 1.95 -2.87 36.55
N LEU A 434 2.76 -1.80 36.61
CA LEU A 434 2.30 -0.47 37.01
C LEU A 434 1.16 0.03 36.11
N LEU A 435 1.36 -0.02 34.79
CA LEU A 435 0.38 0.42 33.79
C LEU A 435 -0.93 -0.38 33.89
N ILE A 436 -0.87 -1.69 34.10
CA ILE A 436 -2.06 -2.53 34.27
C ILE A 436 -2.83 -2.14 35.53
N GLY A 437 -2.14 -1.95 36.65
CA GLY A 437 -2.75 -1.48 37.90
C GLY A 437 -3.44 -0.13 37.72
N LEU A 438 -2.75 0.82 37.10
CA LEU A 438 -3.29 2.15 36.80
C LEU A 438 -4.46 2.09 35.82
N ALA A 439 -4.40 1.27 34.77
CA ALA A 439 -5.49 1.11 33.81
C ALA A 439 -6.76 0.54 34.47
N LEU A 440 -6.62 -0.50 35.29
CA LEU A 440 -7.74 -1.05 36.06
C LEU A 440 -8.30 -0.03 37.06
N GLY A 441 -7.43 0.76 37.71
CA GLY A 441 -7.82 1.81 38.64
C GLY A 441 -8.56 2.96 37.95
N ALA A 442 -8.01 3.46 36.84
CA ALA A 442 -8.56 4.57 36.07
C ALA A 442 -9.91 4.23 35.43
N LEU A 443 -10.11 2.98 35.00
CA LEU A 443 -11.44 2.51 34.57
C LEU A 443 -12.47 2.54 35.70
N GLY A 444 -12.04 2.39 36.96
CA GLY A 444 -12.89 2.58 38.13
C GLY A 444 -13.41 4.01 38.27
N LEU A 445 -12.61 5.02 37.87
CA LEU A 445 -13.02 6.42 37.83
C LEU A 445 -14.11 6.68 36.79
N LEU A 446 -14.28 5.79 35.81
CA LEU A 446 -15.34 5.84 34.79
C LEU A 446 -16.60 5.05 35.20
N GLY A 447 -16.77 4.79 36.51
CA GLY A 447 -17.96 4.14 37.08
C GLY A 447 -17.97 2.62 36.98
N ALA A 448 -16.82 1.99 36.74
CA ALA A 448 -16.71 0.54 36.69
C ALA A 448 -16.29 -0.06 38.04
N SER A 449 -16.77 -1.27 38.36
CA SER A 449 -16.42 -1.93 39.61
C SER A 449 -15.02 -2.55 39.56
N TRP A 450 -14.29 -2.46 40.68
CA TRP A 450 -12.95 -3.03 40.79
C TRP A 450 -12.99 -4.57 40.72
N PRO A 451 -12.25 -5.20 39.80
CA PRO A 451 -12.32 -6.65 39.59
C PRO A 451 -11.41 -7.41 40.58
N ALA A 452 -11.72 -7.37 41.88
CA ALA A 452 -10.80 -7.82 42.95
C ALA A 452 -10.13 -9.18 42.70
N ARG A 453 -10.89 -10.23 42.37
CA ARG A 453 -10.33 -11.57 42.11
C ARG A 453 -9.36 -11.59 40.93
N ARG A 454 -9.70 -10.91 39.84
CA ARG A 454 -8.86 -10.86 38.63
C ARG A 454 -7.63 -10.00 38.84
N ALA A 455 -7.79 -8.86 39.52
CA ALA A 455 -6.67 -8.00 39.88
C ALA A 455 -5.63 -8.76 40.71
N ARG A 456 -6.06 -9.55 41.72
CA ARG A 456 -5.17 -10.42 42.52
C ARG A 456 -4.46 -11.47 41.67
N LEU A 457 -5.16 -12.11 40.75
CA LEU A 457 -4.57 -13.09 39.83
C LEU A 457 -3.53 -12.46 38.92
N VAL A 458 -3.79 -11.26 38.38
CA VAL A 458 -2.81 -10.56 37.53
C VAL A 458 -1.55 -10.21 38.32
N THR A 459 -1.69 -9.66 39.53
CA THR A 459 -0.53 -9.32 40.39
C THR A 459 0.27 -10.54 40.85
N LEU A 460 -0.30 -11.74 40.75
CA LEU A 460 0.39 -12.98 41.07
C LEU A 460 1.05 -13.56 39.82
N LEU A 461 0.26 -13.83 38.78
CA LEU A 461 0.69 -14.58 37.60
C LEU A 461 1.69 -13.79 36.74
N VAL A 462 1.49 -12.48 36.54
CA VAL A 462 2.38 -11.70 35.68
C VAL A 462 3.79 -11.61 36.28
N PRO A 463 3.98 -11.16 37.55
CA PRO A 463 5.31 -11.11 38.15
C PRO A 463 5.97 -12.49 38.31
N ILE A 464 5.22 -13.54 38.68
CA ILE A 464 5.78 -14.89 38.80
C ILE A 464 6.24 -15.40 37.43
N GLY A 465 5.37 -15.33 36.41
CA GLY A 465 5.70 -15.82 35.07
C GLY A 465 6.92 -15.13 34.49
N ILE A 466 6.98 -13.79 34.55
CA ILE A 466 8.11 -13.03 34.01
C ILE A 466 9.36 -13.18 34.90
N GLY A 467 9.19 -13.26 36.23
CA GLY A 467 10.31 -13.45 37.16
C GLY A 467 11.01 -14.79 36.95
N VAL A 468 10.24 -15.88 36.85
CA VAL A 468 10.79 -17.22 36.55
C VAL A 468 11.40 -17.23 35.15
N TYR A 469 10.75 -16.61 34.16
CA TYR A 469 11.28 -16.50 32.80
C TYR A 469 12.61 -15.76 32.77
N TYR A 470 12.73 -14.66 33.52
CA TYR A 470 13.94 -13.87 33.63
C TYR A 470 15.07 -14.65 34.32
N VAL A 471 14.81 -15.25 35.49
CA VAL A 471 15.83 -16.02 36.22
C VAL A 471 16.28 -17.24 35.41
N GLY A 472 15.33 -17.97 34.83
CA GLY A 472 15.63 -19.10 33.95
C GLY A 472 16.43 -18.67 32.74
N GLY A 473 15.99 -17.62 32.03
CA GLY A 473 16.67 -17.12 30.84
C GLY A 473 18.09 -16.66 31.12
N VAL A 474 18.33 -15.93 32.22
CA VAL A 474 19.69 -15.53 32.62
C VAL A 474 20.55 -16.75 32.96
N ALA A 475 20.01 -17.74 33.67
CA ALA A 475 20.74 -18.94 34.03
C ALA A 475 21.14 -19.78 32.80
N PHE A 476 20.19 -20.06 31.89
CA PHE A 476 20.48 -20.79 30.66
C PHE A 476 21.44 -20.01 29.76
N SER A 477 21.18 -18.72 29.51
CA SER A 477 22.06 -17.92 28.67
C SER A 477 23.45 -17.70 29.26
N ALA A 478 23.64 -17.75 30.58
CA ALA A 478 24.97 -17.75 31.18
C ALA A 478 25.74 -19.04 30.87
N VAL A 479 25.06 -20.19 30.88
CA VAL A 479 25.66 -21.48 30.49
C VAL A 479 25.94 -21.51 28.99
N GLU A 480 25.04 -20.98 28.16
CA GLU A 480 25.25 -20.82 26.72
C GLU A 480 26.45 -19.91 26.43
N ALA A 481 26.53 -18.76 27.10
CA ALA A 481 27.64 -17.82 26.97
C ALA A 481 28.97 -18.48 27.32
N HIS A 482 29.01 -19.31 28.37
CA HIS A 482 30.21 -20.08 28.71
C HIS A 482 30.60 -21.07 27.60
N ARG A 483 29.63 -21.76 26.98
CA ARG A 483 29.88 -22.66 25.84
C ARG A 483 30.33 -21.89 24.60
N VAL A 484 29.76 -20.73 24.33
CA VAL A 484 30.17 -19.85 23.21
C VAL A 484 31.60 -19.35 23.42
N ALA A 485 31.93 -18.89 24.63
CA ALA A 485 33.29 -18.48 25.00
C ALA A 485 34.31 -19.64 24.89
N ALA A 486 33.87 -20.89 25.05
CA ALA A 486 34.67 -22.09 24.83
C ALA A 486 34.78 -22.52 23.35
N GLY A 487 34.22 -21.76 22.40
CA GLY A 487 34.34 -21.98 20.96
C GLY A 487 33.16 -22.70 20.30
N HIS A 488 32.07 -22.98 21.02
CA HIS A 488 30.84 -23.50 20.40
C HIS A 488 30.07 -22.40 19.67
N SER A 489 29.34 -22.77 18.59
CA SER A 489 28.38 -21.83 18.00
C SER A 489 27.18 -21.62 18.92
N PHE A 490 26.54 -20.45 18.85
CA PHE A 490 25.33 -20.15 19.64
C PHE A 490 24.23 -21.20 19.41
N SER A 491 24.03 -21.64 18.16
CA SER A 491 23.06 -22.69 17.86
C SER A 491 23.39 -24.03 18.51
N ALA A 492 24.68 -24.39 18.61
CA ALA A 492 25.11 -25.61 19.29
C ALA A 492 24.97 -25.50 20.81
N ALA A 493 25.19 -24.31 21.37
CA ALA A 493 24.98 -24.04 22.79
C ALA A 493 23.50 -24.23 23.19
N VAL A 494 22.57 -23.60 22.44
CA VAL A 494 21.11 -23.74 22.60
C VAL A 494 20.68 -25.20 22.45
N SER A 495 21.06 -25.85 21.33
CA SER A 495 20.67 -27.24 21.05
C SER A 495 21.18 -28.21 22.13
N GLY A 496 22.32 -27.92 22.76
CA GLY A 496 22.89 -28.73 23.82
C GLY A 496 22.27 -28.49 25.20
N LEU A 497 21.33 -27.55 25.34
CA LEU A 497 20.55 -27.32 26.55
C LEU A 497 19.07 -27.66 26.35
N GLU A 498 18.60 -27.77 25.11
CA GLU A 498 17.28 -28.31 24.81
C GLU A 498 17.19 -29.82 25.15
N PRO A 499 16.04 -30.30 25.68
CA PRO A 499 14.79 -29.58 25.90
C PRO A 499 14.69 -28.87 27.28
N TRP A 500 15.76 -28.83 28.08
CA TRP A 500 15.72 -28.34 29.47
C TRP A 500 15.39 -26.85 29.56
N GLU A 501 15.95 -26.05 28.66
CA GLU A 501 15.63 -24.63 28.57
C GLU A 501 14.13 -24.43 28.31
N SER A 502 13.59 -25.10 27.29
CA SER A 502 12.15 -25.07 26.98
C SER A 502 11.27 -25.52 28.15
N LEU A 503 11.69 -26.55 28.90
CA LEU A 503 10.95 -27.05 30.07
C LEU A 503 10.82 -26.03 31.20
N VAL A 504 11.66 -24.99 31.23
CA VAL A 504 11.57 -23.89 32.20
C VAL A 504 10.91 -22.67 31.58
N LEU A 505 11.36 -22.24 30.39
CA LEU A 505 10.91 -20.99 29.78
C LEU A 505 9.48 -21.05 29.25
N VAL A 506 9.03 -22.21 28.72
CA VAL A 506 7.66 -22.35 28.20
C VAL A 506 6.62 -22.29 29.32
N PRO A 507 6.74 -23.03 30.45
CA PRO A 507 5.82 -22.88 31.57
C PRO A 507 5.81 -21.46 32.14
N ALA A 508 6.97 -20.81 32.27
CA ALA A 508 7.06 -19.43 32.75
C ALA A 508 6.31 -18.46 31.81
N ALA A 509 6.49 -18.61 30.50
CA ALA A 509 5.78 -17.84 29.49
C ALA A 509 4.26 -18.12 29.49
N LEU A 510 3.83 -19.36 29.73
CA LEU A 510 2.41 -19.73 29.87
C LEU A 510 1.77 -19.09 31.11
N VAL A 511 2.49 -19.00 32.23
CA VAL A 511 2.04 -18.30 33.44
C VAL A 511 1.88 -16.80 33.16
N ALA A 512 2.84 -16.18 32.46
CA ALA A 512 2.72 -14.78 32.04
C ALA A 512 1.52 -14.58 31.08
N LEU A 513 1.35 -15.45 30.10
CA LEU A 513 0.20 -15.47 29.18
C LEU A 513 -1.13 -15.56 29.93
N ALA A 514 -1.22 -16.43 30.93
CA ALA A 514 -2.41 -16.54 31.78
C ALA A 514 -2.67 -15.22 32.52
N GLY A 515 -1.64 -14.62 33.11
CA GLY A 515 -1.73 -13.32 33.79
C GLY A 515 -2.24 -12.20 32.87
N PHE A 516 -1.63 -12.01 31.70
CA PHE A 516 -2.07 -11.01 30.73
C PHE A 516 -3.46 -11.31 30.15
N SER A 517 -3.82 -12.59 29.98
CA SER A 517 -5.17 -13.01 29.58
C SER A 517 -6.22 -12.65 30.63
N VAL A 518 -5.89 -12.79 31.92
CA VAL A 518 -6.78 -12.35 33.02
C VAL A 518 -6.96 -10.83 32.98
N PHE A 519 -5.90 -10.06 32.72
CA PHE A 519 -6.00 -8.61 32.55
C PHE A 519 -6.87 -8.24 31.34
N ALA A 520 -6.59 -8.79 30.16
CA ALA A 520 -7.37 -8.53 28.95
C ALA A 520 -8.85 -8.89 29.15
N SER A 521 -9.13 -10.01 29.83
CA SER A 521 -10.48 -10.40 30.21
C SER A 521 -11.11 -9.39 31.17
N ALA A 522 -10.38 -8.89 32.16
CA ALA A 522 -10.87 -7.88 33.10
C ALA A 522 -11.23 -6.58 32.36
N ALA A 523 -10.32 -6.06 31.53
CA ALA A 523 -10.55 -4.88 30.70
C ALA A 523 -11.78 -5.07 29.79
N TRP A 524 -11.94 -6.23 29.15
CA TRP A 524 -13.11 -6.55 28.32
C TRP A 524 -14.44 -6.47 29.08
N ARG A 525 -14.50 -7.00 30.30
CA ARG A 525 -15.72 -6.99 31.10
C ARG A 525 -16.07 -5.59 31.61
N ILE A 526 -15.07 -4.88 32.13
CA ILE A 526 -15.23 -3.55 32.75
C ILE A 526 -15.64 -2.50 31.72
N THR A 527 -15.16 -2.64 30.47
CA THR A 527 -15.47 -1.70 29.38
C THR A 527 -16.77 -2.01 28.63
N ALA A 528 -17.64 -2.88 29.15
CA ALA A 528 -18.87 -3.29 28.46
C ALA A 528 -19.76 -2.10 28.06
N ARG A 529 -19.95 -1.12 28.97
CA ARG A 529 -20.74 0.09 28.70
C ARG A 529 -20.14 0.93 27.57
N GLN A 530 -18.84 1.21 27.65
CA GLN A 530 -18.11 1.99 26.65
C GLN A 530 -18.13 1.29 25.29
N ARG A 531 -18.02 -0.04 25.26
CA ARG A 531 -18.09 -0.82 24.01
C ARG A 531 -19.50 -0.81 23.42
N THR A 532 -20.55 -0.89 24.22
CA THR A 532 -21.93 -0.75 23.74
C THR A 532 -22.14 0.65 23.16
N ALA A 533 -21.77 1.70 23.88
CA ALA A 533 -21.83 3.07 23.39
C ALA A 533 -20.99 3.28 22.13
N GLY A 534 -19.80 2.67 22.04
CA GLY A 534 -18.96 2.69 20.85
C GLY A 534 -19.59 1.97 19.65
N ARG A 535 -20.25 0.82 19.87
CA ARG A 535 -20.99 0.11 18.83
C ARG A 535 -22.20 0.91 18.34
N GLU A 536 -22.92 1.56 19.25
CA GLU A 536 -24.02 2.46 18.93
C GLU A 536 -23.52 3.67 18.14
N ALA A 537 -22.40 4.28 18.57
CA ALA A 537 -21.77 5.38 17.86
C ALA A 537 -21.29 4.97 16.46
N ILE A 538 -20.71 3.77 16.29
CA ILE A 538 -20.32 3.24 14.97
C ILE A 538 -21.57 2.93 14.13
N ALA A 539 -22.62 2.38 14.72
CA ALA A 539 -23.88 2.12 14.02
C ALA A 539 -24.58 3.42 13.58
N ALA A 540 -24.46 4.48 14.37
CA ALA A 540 -24.94 5.82 14.09
C ALA A 540 -23.99 6.63 13.18
N ALA A 541 -22.69 6.30 13.12
CA ALA A 541 -21.69 7.05 12.36
C ALA A 541 -22.03 7.18 10.87
N PRO A 542 -22.51 6.13 10.17
CA PRO A 542 -23.02 6.29 8.82
C PRO A 542 -24.08 7.38 8.71
N GLN A 543 -24.98 7.54 9.71
CA GLN A 543 -26.00 8.58 9.74
C GLN A 543 -25.43 9.97 10.07
N ALA A 544 -24.39 10.05 10.90
CA ALA A 544 -23.69 11.29 11.22
C ALA A 544 -22.94 11.87 10.01
N PHE A 545 -22.37 11.01 9.16
CA PHE A 545 -21.67 11.41 7.93
C PHE A 545 -22.55 11.39 6.69
N SER A 546 -23.69 10.69 6.72
CA SER A 546 -24.74 10.83 5.73
C SER A 546 -25.69 11.93 6.20
N GLY A 547 -25.39 13.19 5.90
CA GLY A 547 -26.41 14.26 5.98
C GLY A 547 -27.71 13.81 5.30
N LYS A 548 -28.88 14.41 5.64
CA LYS A 548 -30.22 13.96 5.19
C LYS A 548 -30.20 13.38 3.78
N ILE A 549 -30.19 12.04 3.67
CA ILE A 549 -30.08 11.37 2.37
C ILE A 549 -31.34 11.75 1.58
N PRO A 550 -31.21 12.36 0.39
CA PRO A 550 -32.37 12.80 -0.36
C PRO A 550 -33.32 11.62 -0.60
N LYS A 551 -34.63 11.83 -0.39
CA LYS A 551 -35.67 10.78 -0.60
C LYS A 551 -35.53 10.08 -1.97
N ARG A 552 -35.04 10.81 -2.98
CA ARG A 552 -34.74 10.31 -4.33
C ARG A 552 -33.65 9.23 -4.36
N VAL A 553 -32.64 9.28 -3.47
CA VAL A 553 -31.55 8.29 -3.38
C VAL A 553 -32.03 7.03 -2.66
N VAL A 554 -32.84 7.18 -1.60
CA VAL A 554 -33.44 6.03 -0.87
C VAL A 554 -34.42 5.25 -1.78
N ARG A 555 -35.16 5.95 -2.64
CA ARG A 555 -36.10 5.35 -3.60
C ARG A 555 -35.45 4.75 -4.86
N ARG A 556 -34.13 4.85 -5.05
CA ARG A 556 -33.46 4.29 -6.23
C ARG A 556 -33.63 2.77 -6.28
N SER A 557 -33.88 2.25 -7.48
CA SER A 557 -33.94 0.81 -7.72
C SER A 557 -32.59 0.17 -7.39
N PRO A 558 -32.55 -0.91 -6.60
CA PRO A 558 -31.33 -1.67 -6.34
C PRO A 558 -30.62 -2.14 -7.62
N ALA A 559 -31.36 -2.43 -8.70
CA ALA A 559 -30.78 -2.81 -9.99
C ALA A 559 -29.97 -1.68 -10.65
N VAL A 560 -30.39 -0.43 -10.47
CA VAL A 560 -29.65 0.73 -10.98
C VAL A 560 -28.34 0.93 -10.22
N LEU A 561 -28.31 0.58 -8.94
CA LEU A 561 -27.11 0.68 -8.10
C LEU A 561 -26.14 -0.48 -8.38
N ALA A 562 -26.66 -1.69 -8.63
CA ALA A 562 -25.89 -2.81 -9.15
C ALA A 562 -25.27 -2.52 -10.53
N GLY A 563 -25.92 -1.68 -11.35
CA GLY A 563 -25.36 -1.21 -12.62
C GLY A 563 -24.10 -0.34 -12.50
N TYR A 564 -23.83 0.27 -11.33
CA TYR A 564 -22.54 0.92 -11.06
C TYR A 564 -21.55 -0.04 -10.41
N GLU A 565 -22.03 -0.90 -9.52
CA GLU A 565 -21.19 -1.81 -8.74
C GLU A 565 -20.59 -2.94 -9.56
N LEU A 566 -21.36 -3.55 -10.46
CA LEU A 566 -20.94 -4.71 -11.23
C LEU A 566 -19.78 -4.41 -12.20
N PRO A 567 -19.86 -3.37 -13.08
CA PRO A 567 -18.75 -3.09 -14.00
C PRO A 567 -17.50 -2.63 -13.27
N LEU A 568 -17.64 -1.82 -12.21
CA LEU A 568 -16.47 -1.32 -11.47
C LEU A 568 -15.87 -2.40 -10.57
N GLY A 569 -16.71 -3.28 -10.01
CA GLY A 569 -16.25 -4.50 -9.35
C GLY A 569 -15.47 -5.41 -10.31
N LEU A 570 -15.92 -5.59 -11.55
CA LEU A 570 -15.17 -6.37 -12.54
C LEU A 570 -13.81 -5.76 -12.91
N MET A 571 -13.61 -4.47 -12.61
CA MET A 571 -12.33 -3.77 -12.75
C MET A 571 -11.52 -3.72 -11.44
N GLY A 572 -11.96 -4.41 -10.39
CA GLY A 572 -11.28 -4.41 -9.08
C GLY A 572 -11.66 -3.25 -8.16
N PHE A 573 -12.66 -2.45 -8.51
CA PHE A 573 -13.12 -1.28 -7.75
C PHE A 573 -14.54 -1.48 -7.19
N PRO A 574 -14.75 -2.43 -6.26
CA PRO A 574 -16.02 -2.54 -5.54
C PRO A 574 -16.24 -1.29 -4.68
N GLY A 575 -17.49 -0.92 -4.42
CA GLY A 575 -17.85 0.18 -3.52
C GLY A 575 -18.44 1.40 -4.20
N VAL A 576 -18.32 1.56 -5.52
CA VAL A 576 -18.88 2.73 -6.21
C VAL A 576 -20.41 2.72 -6.21
N GLY A 577 -21.05 1.56 -6.40
CA GLY A 577 -22.49 1.43 -6.25
C GLY A 577 -22.95 1.69 -4.81
N TRP A 578 -22.13 1.31 -3.81
CA TRP A 578 -22.37 1.63 -2.40
C TRP A 578 -22.30 3.14 -2.14
N LEU A 579 -21.36 3.84 -2.77
CA LEU A 579 -21.23 5.30 -2.66
C LEU A 579 -22.49 5.99 -3.19
N PHE A 580 -22.94 5.60 -4.38
CA PHE A 580 -24.14 6.16 -5.00
C PHE A 580 -25.45 5.72 -4.36
N ALA A 581 -25.41 4.62 -3.61
CA ALA A 581 -26.47 4.21 -2.72
C ALA A 581 -26.41 4.99 -1.39
N GLY A 582 -25.44 5.87 -1.14
CA GLY A 582 -25.37 6.60 0.12
C GLY A 582 -25.02 5.69 1.31
N PHE A 583 -24.12 4.73 1.09
CA PHE A 583 -23.43 3.97 2.13
C PHE A 583 -21.94 4.34 2.12
N PRO A 584 -21.58 5.60 2.46
CA PRO A 584 -20.24 6.14 2.23
C PRO A 584 -19.16 5.36 2.96
N LEU A 585 -19.42 4.87 4.18
CA LEU A 585 -18.44 4.09 4.94
C LEU A 585 -18.10 2.76 4.25
N VAL A 586 -19.12 1.99 3.85
CA VAL A 586 -18.92 0.71 3.15
C VAL A 586 -18.27 0.95 1.80
N ALA A 587 -18.68 2.01 1.10
CA ALA A 587 -18.08 2.43 -0.14
C ALA A 587 -16.59 2.73 0.00
N SER A 588 -16.19 3.53 0.99
CA SER A 588 -14.78 3.88 1.22
C SER A 588 -13.93 2.66 1.53
N ILE A 589 -14.43 1.73 2.36
CA ILE A 589 -13.71 0.48 2.68
C ILE A 589 -13.49 -0.33 1.40
N LEU A 590 -14.55 -0.55 0.62
CA LEU A 590 -14.47 -1.35 -0.61
C LEU A 590 -13.60 -0.67 -1.68
N LEU A 591 -13.71 0.65 -1.82
CA LEU A 591 -12.93 1.43 -2.78
C LEU A 591 -11.43 1.50 -2.46
N MET A 592 -11.06 1.33 -1.19
CA MET A 592 -9.66 1.22 -0.78
C MET A 592 -9.16 -0.22 -0.86
N ALA A 593 -9.89 -1.16 -0.25
CA ALA A 593 -9.44 -2.55 -0.12
C ALA A 593 -9.54 -3.33 -1.44
N GLY A 594 -10.59 -3.10 -2.22
CA GLY A 594 -10.82 -3.84 -3.46
C GLY A 594 -9.69 -3.68 -4.48
N PRO A 595 -9.28 -2.44 -4.82
CA PRO A 595 -8.18 -2.23 -5.76
C PRO A 595 -6.84 -2.70 -5.20
N ALA A 596 -6.61 -2.52 -3.90
CA ALA A 596 -5.39 -3.00 -3.26
C ALA A 596 -5.28 -4.54 -3.31
N ILE A 597 -6.37 -5.26 -3.05
CA ILE A 597 -6.39 -6.72 -3.12
C ILE A 597 -6.23 -7.17 -4.58
N THR A 598 -7.01 -6.57 -5.48
CA THR A 598 -7.09 -6.98 -6.88
C THR A 598 -5.80 -6.67 -7.64
N TRP A 599 -5.22 -5.49 -7.45
CA TRP A 599 -4.13 -4.98 -8.30
C TRP A 599 -2.79 -4.84 -7.59
N ALA A 600 -2.72 -5.22 -6.30
CA ALA A 600 -1.45 -5.36 -5.61
C ALA A 600 -1.31 -6.74 -4.97
N VAL A 601 -2.20 -7.12 -4.05
CA VAL A 601 -2.00 -8.35 -3.24
C VAL A 601 -2.06 -9.62 -4.07
N ILE A 602 -3.10 -9.81 -4.89
CA ILE A 602 -3.25 -11.00 -5.73
C ILE A 602 -2.12 -11.08 -6.79
N PRO A 603 -1.84 -10.02 -7.57
CA PRO A 603 -0.67 -9.94 -8.45
C PRO A 603 0.59 -10.45 -7.79
N VAL A 604 0.86 -9.95 -6.58
CA VAL A 604 2.09 -10.16 -5.86
C VAL A 604 2.15 -11.55 -5.21
N ALA A 605 1.03 -12.07 -4.70
CA ALA A 605 0.97 -13.38 -4.05
C ALA A 605 0.98 -14.55 -5.06
N PHE A 606 0.47 -14.31 -6.27
CA PHE A 606 0.34 -15.31 -7.33
C PHE A 606 1.29 -15.05 -8.51
N THR A 607 2.22 -14.11 -8.36
CA THR A 607 3.20 -13.80 -9.39
C THR A 607 4.13 -14.99 -9.64
N PRO A 608 4.46 -15.30 -10.92
CA PRO A 608 5.48 -16.29 -11.26
C PRO A 608 6.87 -15.90 -10.71
N TYR A 609 7.07 -14.62 -10.38
CA TYR A 609 8.30 -14.09 -9.75
C TYR A 609 8.33 -14.28 -8.22
N GLY A 610 7.24 -14.75 -7.61
CA GLY A 610 7.13 -14.99 -6.17
C GLY A 610 7.54 -16.41 -5.78
N ARG A 611 8.20 -16.57 -4.63
CA ARG A 611 8.62 -17.88 -4.08
C ARG A 611 7.56 -18.55 -3.17
N GLY A 612 6.34 -18.03 -3.17
CA GLY A 612 5.26 -18.51 -2.29
C GLY A 612 4.57 -19.80 -2.80
N PRO A 613 3.87 -20.53 -1.92
CA PRO A 613 3.20 -21.80 -2.25
C PRO A 613 2.06 -21.65 -3.28
N LEU A 614 1.60 -20.42 -3.53
CA LEU A 614 0.50 -20.10 -4.42
C LEU A 614 0.94 -19.83 -5.88
N ARG A 615 2.26 -19.88 -6.16
CA ARG A 615 2.84 -19.62 -7.49
C ARG A 615 2.22 -20.47 -8.60
N ASN A 616 1.92 -21.74 -8.30
CA ASN A 616 1.43 -22.70 -9.29
C ASN A 616 0.04 -22.37 -9.87
N LEU A 617 -0.71 -21.48 -9.20
CA LEU A 617 -2.02 -21.02 -9.67
C LEU A 617 -1.93 -19.81 -10.61
N GLY A 618 -0.84 -19.03 -10.52
CA GLY A 618 -0.57 -17.88 -11.38
C GLY A 618 -1.61 -16.74 -11.30
N TRP A 619 -1.46 -15.76 -12.19
CA TRP A 619 -2.38 -14.61 -12.29
C TRP A 619 -3.80 -14.99 -12.74
N GLY A 620 -4.02 -16.24 -13.19
CA GLY A 620 -5.34 -16.76 -13.56
C GLY A 620 -6.36 -16.70 -12.41
N VAL A 621 -5.90 -16.60 -11.16
CA VAL A 621 -6.76 -16.39 -9.99
C VAL A 621 -7.56 -15.08 -10.06
N GLU A 622 -7.03 -14.03 -10.71
CA GLU A 622 -7.77 -12.76 -10.89
C GLU A 622 -9.01 -12.94 -11.76
N LEU A 623 -8.95 -13.85 -12.74
CA LEU A 623 -10.08 -14.15 -13.63
C LEU A 623 -11.27 -14.75 -12.88
N PHE A 624 -11.02 -15.38 -11.72
CA PHE A 624 -12.06 -15.82 -10.80
C PHE A 624 -12.43 -14.75 -9.77
N TRP A 625 -11.42 -14.09 -9.19
CA TRP A 625 -11.60 -13.08 -8.13
C TRP A 625 -12.45 -11.90 -8.59
N LEU A 626 -12.17 -11.33 -9.76
CA LEU A 626 -12.84 -10.14 -10.28
C LEU A 626 -14.36 -10.34 -10.45
N PRO A 627 -14.84 -11.40 -11.15
CA PRO A 627 -16.27 -11.71 -11.19
C PRO A 627 -16.87 -12.04 -9.83
N ALA A 628 -16.19 -12.84 -9.00
CA ALA A 628 -16.70 -13.25 -7.71
C ALA A 628 -16.93 -12.04 -6.79
N MET A 629 -15.94 -11.16 -6.69
CA MET A 629 -16.01 -9.94 -5.89
C MET A 629 -17.07 -8.97 -6.42
N ALA A 630 -17.18 -8.78 -7.74
CA ALA A 630 -18.20 -7.93 -8.36
C ALA A 630 -19.63 -8.42 -8.06
N ILE A 631 -19.86 -9.73 -8.18
CA ILE A 631 -21.15 -10.37 -7.90
C ILE A 631 -21.49 -10.26 -6.41
N ILE A 632 -20.53 -10.61 -5.53
CA ILE A 632 -20.72 -10.58 -4.08
C ILE A 632 -21.06 -9.15 -3.62
N SER A 633 -20.26 -8.15 -4.03
CA SER A 633 -20.49 -6.76 -3.65
C SER A 633 -21.84 -6.25 -4.16
N SER A 634 -22.18 -6.56 -5.42
CA SER A 634 -23.47 -6.18 -6.02
C SER A 634 -24.66 -6.83 -5.31
N ALA A 635 -24.55 -8.10 -4.90
CA ALA A 635 -25.59 -8.82 -4.18
C ALA A 635 -25.83 -8.22 -2.78
N PHE A 636 -24.76 -7.89 -2.06
CA PHE A 636 -24.86 -7.23 -0.76
C PHE A 636 -25.43 -5.82 -0.87
N LEU A 637 -25.00 -5.05 -1.87
CA LEU A 637 -25.55 -3.73 -2.17
C LEU A 637 -27.06 -3.80 -2.46
N TYR A 638 -27.46 -4.76 -3.30
CA TYR A 638 -28.85 -5.00 -3.64
C TYR A 638 -29.69 -5.27 -2.37
N ARG A 639 -29.22 -6.19 -1.51
CA ARG A 639 -29.90 -6.57 -0.27
C ARG A 639 -29.98 -5.41 0.72
N ALA A 640 -28.89 -4.66 0.90
CA ALA A 640 -28.82 -3.51 1.79
C ALA A 640 -29.78 -2.39 1.35
N GLN A 641 -29.78 -2.06 0.06
CA GLN A 641 -30.67 -1.06 -0.51
C GLN A 641 -32.13 -1.49 -0.47
N ALA A 642 -32.45 -2.74 -0.81
CA ALA A 642 -33.80 -3.27 -0.78
C ALA A 642 -34.40 -3.20 0.64
N ARG A 643 -33.62 -3.56 1.66
CA ARG A 643 -34.02 -3.43 3.08
C ARG A 643 -34.26 -1.98 3.48
N ARG A 644 -33.37 -1.05 3.10
CA ARG A 644 -33.50 0.38 3.41
C ARG A 644 -34.73 0.99 2.75
N ARG A 645 -35.00 0.61 1.50
CA ARG A 645 -36.19 1.04 0.77
C ARG A 645 -37.48 0.49 1.40
N ALA A 646 -37.51 -0.79 1.80
CA ALA A 646 -38.67 -1.39 2.46
C ALA A 646 -39.01 -0.68 3.79
N ARG A 647 -38.00 -0.38 4.62
CA ARG A 647 -38.17 0.40 5.86
C ARG A 647 -38.70 1.81 5.57
N PHE A 648 -38.16 2.49 4.55
CA PHE A 648 -38.60 3.83 4.17
C PHE A 648 -40.05 3.85 3.62
N GLU A 649 -40.47 2.78 2.96
CA GLU A 649 -41.83 2.61 2.43
C GLU A 649 -42.81 2.01 3.46
N GLY A 650 -42.39 1.77 4.72
CA GLY A 650 -43.24 1.19 5.77
C GLY A 650 -43.64 -0.26 5.53
N ARG A 651 -42.95 -0.99 4.65
CA ARG A 651 -43.28 -2.38 4.29
C ARG A 651 -42.71 -3.35 5.34
N PRO A 652 -43.52 -4.26 5.92
CA PRO A 652 -43.01 -5.24 6.89
C PRO A 652 -41.93 -6.13 6.25
N PRO A 653 -40.97 -6.66 7.03
CA PRO A 653 -39.91 -7.52 6.51
C PRO A 653 -40.53 -8.82 6.01
N ARG A 654 -40.84 -8.89 4.71
CA ARG A 654 -41.46 -10.05 4.09
C ARG A 654 -40.58 -11.29 4.23
N GLY A 655 -41.11 -12.31 4.90
CA GLY A 655 -40.69 -13.70 4.78
C GLY A 655 -40.84 -14.20 3.35
N ARG A 656 -40.11 -15.27 3.02
CA ARG A 656 -40.08 -15.91 1.70
C ARG A 656 -41.49 -16.27 1.22
N GLY A 657 -41.87 -15.83 0.01
CA GLY A 657 -43.08 -16.33 -0.66
C GLY A 657 -43.49 -15.58 -1.93
N ALA A 658 -43.45 -16.32 -3.05
CA ALA A 658 -44.18 -16.18 -4.32
C ALA A 658 -43.94 -15.00 -5.30
N ARG A 659 -43.93 -15.39 -6.59
CA ARG A 659 -43.41 -14.72 -7.78
C ARG A 659 -44.47 -13.90 -8.55
N SER A 660 -43.99 -12.95 -9.35
CA SER A 660 -44.59 -12.56 -10.64
C SER A 660 -43.46 -12.53 -11.68
N SER A 661 -43.41 -13.57 -12.51
CA SER A 661 -42.64 -13.71 -13.75
C SER A 661 -43.60 -13.40 -14.90
N ASP A 662 -43.30 -12.60 -15.91
CA ASP A 662 -42.38 -13.04 -16.96
C ASP A 662 -41.59 -11.91 -17.64
N SER A 663 -42.11 -10.69 -17.78
CA SER A 663 -41.48 -9.68 -18.65
C SER A 663 -40.13 -9.11 -18.15
N TYR A 664 -39.95 -9.05 -16.82
CA TYR A 664 -38.68 -8.61 -16.22
C TYR A 664 -37.63 -9.71 -16.26
N ARG A 665 -38.06 -10.98 -16.12
CA ARG A 665 -37.17 -12.14 -16.14
C ARG A 665 -36.59 -12.34 -17.53
N THR A 666 -37.34 -12.18 -18.62
CA THR A 666 -36.79 -12.32 -19.98
C THR A 666 -35.82 -11.19 -20.35
N ARG A 667 -36.06 -9.95 -19.92
CA ARG A 667 -35.14 -8.81 -20.17
C ARG A 667 -33.88 -8.86 -19.32
N VAL A 668 -33.99 -9.32 -18.08
CA VAL A 668 -32.84 -9.55 -17.20
C VAL A 668 -32.09 -10.80 -17.62
N SER A 669 -32.74 -11.89 -18.03
CA SER A 669 -32.09 -13.09 -18.58
C SER A 669 -31.42 -12.81 -19.93
N ALA A 670 -31.95 -11.91 -20.76
CA ALA A 670 -31.29 -11.49 -22.00
C ALA A 670 -30.09 -10.56 -21.75
N ALA A 671 -30.18 -9.65 -20.76
CA ALA A 671 -29.06 -8.79 -20.37
C ALA A 671 -27.97 -9.56 -19.61
N VAL A 672 -28.36 -10.46 -18.72
CA VAL A 672 -27.48 -11.38 -17.99
C VAL A 672 -26.90 -12.40 -18.96
N GLY A 673 -27.67 -12.89 -19.93
CA GLY A 673 -27.20 -13.76 -21.01
C GLY A 673 -26.20 -13.07 -21.93
N ALA A 674 -26.42 -11.81 -22.31
CA ALA A 674 -25.47 -11.02 -23.11
C ALA A 674 -24.19 -10.68 -22.32
N ILE A 675 -24.30 -10.41 -21.02
CA ILE A 675 -23.15 -10.15 -20.13
C ILE A 675 -22.40 -11.47 -19.83
N LEU A 676 -23.09 -12.59 -19.64
CA LEU A 676 -22.47 -13.92 -19.56
C LEU A 676 -21.82 -14.31 -20.87
N LEU A 677 -22.41 -14.01 -22.03
CA LEU A 677 -21.78 -14.26 -23.32
C LEU A 677 -20.50 -13.42 -23.49
N LEU A 678 -20.51 -12.17 -23.03
CA LEU A 678 -19.32 -11.30 -23.02
C LEU A 678 -18.25 -11.81 -22.04
N LEU A 679 -18.66 -12.20 -20.83
CA LEU A 679 -17.77 -12.69 -19.78
C LEU A 679 -17.28 -14.13 -20.01
N VAL A 680 -17.98 -14.92 -20.83
CA VAL A 680 -17.53 -16.23 -21.30
C VAL A 680 -16.67 -16.08 -22.56
N ALA A 681 -16.96 -15.15 -23.46
CA ALA A 681 -16.15 -14.97 -24.68
C ALA A 681 -14.75 -14.39 -24.42
N ILE A 682 -14.58 -13.55 -23.39
CA ILE A 682 -13.31 -12.85 -23.12
C ILE A 682 -12.21 -13.78 -22.54
N PRO A 683 -12.50 -14.73 -21.62
CA PRO A 683 -11.48 -15.65 -21.06
C PRO A 683 -11.40 -17.01 -21.76
N PHE A 684 -12.39 -17.41 -22.58
CA PHE A 684 -12.35 -18.70 -23.29
C PHE A 684 -11.43 -18.66 -24.53
N VAL A 685 -11.16 -17.46 -25.06
CA VAL A 685 -10.27 -17.28 -26.21
C VAL A 685 -8.82 -17.67 -25.89
N PRO A 686 -8.18 -17.24 -24.78
CA PRO A 686 -6.83 -17.71 -24.43
C PRO A 686 -6.78 -19.20 -24.10
N ALA A 687 -7.80 -19.73 -23.42
CA ALA A 687 -7.87 -21.12 -22.99
C ALA A 687 -8.07 -22.11 -24.16
N VAL A 688 -8.76 -21.70 -25.23
CA VAL A 688 -8.89 -22.49 -26.46
C VAL A 688 -7.78 -22.15 -27.48
N ALA A 689 -7.16 -20.97 -27.40
CA ALA A 689 -6.04 -20.55 -28.26
C ALA A 689 -4.66 -21.05 -27.81
N GLY A 690 -4.55 -21.73 -26.66
CA GLY A 690 -3.27 -22.29 -26.18
C GLY A 690 -2.22 -21.24 -25.81
N VAL A 691 -2.62 -19.99 -25.56
CA VAL A 691 -1.71 -18.95 -25.08
C VAL A 691 -1.43 -19.23 -23.61
N GLY A 692 -0.28 -19.86 -23.35
CA GLY A 692 0.10 -20.47 -22.07
C GLY A 692 0.62 -21.91 -22.18
N GLY A 693 0.65 -22.50 -23.39
CA GLY A 693 1.31 -23.79 -23.61
C GLY A 693 2.82 -23.73 -23.35
N SER A 694 3.35 -24.74 -22.68
CA SER A 694 4.74 -24.83 -22.20
C SER A 694 5.81 -25.12 -23.28
N SER A 695 5.53 -24.89 -24.58
CA SER A 695 6.44 -25.25 -25.67
C SER A 695 6.81 -24.06 -26.56
N VAL A 696 8.10 -23.78 -26.73
CA VAL A 696 8.64 -22.73 -27.61
C VAL A 696 8.49 -23.14 -29.09
N ARG A 697 7.98 -22.24 -29.96
CA ARG A 697 7.89 -22.45 -31.42
C ARG A 697 8.79 -21.46 -32.14
N TYR A 698 9.53 -21.94 -33.15
CA TYR A 698 10.44 -21.11 -33.95
C TYR A 698 9.91 -20.95 -35.37
N SER A 699 10.04 -19.75 -35.93
CA SER A 699 9.65 -19.40 -37.31
C SER A 699 10.75 -18.63 -38.02
N TYR A 700 10.80 -18.74 -39.35
CA TYR A 700 11.66 -17.89 -40.16
C TYR A 700 11.10 -16.46 -40.19
N GLU A 701 11.97 -15.48 -40.02
CA GLU A 701 11.65 -14.05 -40.12
C GLU A 701 12.07 -13.52 -41.49
N PRO A 702 11.18 -13.44 -42.49
CA PRO A 702 11.55 -13.10 -43.86
C PRO A 702 12.04 -11.65 -44.01
N ARG A 703 11.71 -10.75 -43.05
CA ARG A 703 12.16 -9.34 -43.03
C ARG A 703 12.35 -8.85 -41.59
N LEU A 704 13.57 -8.39 -41.29
CA LEU A 704 13.92 -7.75 -40.01
C LEU A 704 13.56 -6.25 -40.07
N THR A 705 12.30 -5.89 -39.77
CA THR A 705 11.83 -4.48 -39.74
C THR A 705 12.37 -3.73 -38.50
N PRO A 706 12.38 -2.38 -38.46
CA PRO A 706 12.88 -1.60 -37.32
C PRO A 706 12.40 -2.06 -35.93
N ASP A 707 11.17 -2.58 -35.84
CA ASP A 707 10.53 -3.02 -34.59
C ASP A 707 10.89 -4.45 -34.17
N VAL A 708 11.50 -5.24 -35.06
CA VAL A 708 11.92 -6.62 -34.80
C VAL A 708 13.30 -6.60 -34.15
N THR A 709 13.29 -6.56 -32.82
CA THR A 709 14.48 -6.52 -31.97
C THR A 709 14.75 -7.86 -31.29
N GLY A 710 16.01 -8.09 -30.91
CA GLY A 710 16.48 -9.30 -30.22
C GLY A 710 17.68 -9.97 -30.89
N GLU A 711 17.92 -11.22 -30.50
CA GLU A 711 18.98 -12.07 -31.03
C GLU A 711 18.41 -13.05 -32.06
N PHE A 712 19.12 -13.24 -33.16
CA PHE A 712 18.69 -14.08 -34.28
C PHE A 712 19.85 -14.96 -34.76
N VAL A 713 19.51 -16.17 -35.22
CA VAL A 713 20.42 -17.03 -35.96
C VAL A 713 20.08 -16.90 -37.44
N GLY A 714 21.03 -16.39 -38.23
CA GLY A 714 20.96 -16.35 -39.68
C GLY A 714 21.16 -17.75 -40.24
N THR A 715 20.14 -18.27 -40.92
CA THR A 715 20.22 -19.54 -41.64
C THR A 715 20.11 -19.32 -43.15
N SER A 716 20.42 -20.34 -43.95
CA SER A 716 20.28 -20.30 -45.42
C SER A 716 18.85 -20.04 -45.90
N ARG A 717 17.84 -20.28 -45.06
CA ARG A 717 16.42 -20.03 -45.35
C ARG A 717 15.89 -18.71 -44.78
N GLY A 718 16.69 -18.00 -44.00
CA GLY A 718 16.32 -16.74 -43.34
C GLY A 718 16.71 -16.70 -41.86
N PRO A 719 16.67 -15.52 -41.22
CA PRO A 719 16.95 -15.38 -39.81
C PRO A 719 15.83 -16.01 -38.96
N VAL A 720 16.21 -16.66 -37.86
CA VAL A 720 15.30 -17.24 -36.87
C VAL A 720 15.53 -16.53 -35.56
N LYS A 721 14.48 -15.94 -34.98
CA LYS A 721 14.59 -15.28 -33.67
C LYS A 721 14.85 -16.31 -32.59
N LEU A 722 15.88 -16.07 -31.78
CA LEU A 722 16.13 -16.89 -30.61
C LEU A 722 15.14 -16.52 -29.51
N PHE A 723 14.72 -17.53 -28.76
CA PHE A 723 13.97 -17.30 -27.54
C PHE A 723 14.97 -16.91 -26.44
N THR A 724 14.69 -15.82 -25.76
CA THR A 724 15.61 -15.18 -24.83
C THR A 724 15.01 -15.22 -23.43
N TRP A 725 15.83 -15.63 -22.47
CA TRP A 725 15.51 -15.63 -21.06
C TRP A 725 16.28 -14.52 -20.35
N SER A 726 15.62 -13.79 -19.47
CA SER A 726 16.23 -12.70 -18.71
C SER A 726 17.15 -13.17 -17.58
N ASP A 727 17.19 -14.49 -17.32
CA ASP A 727 18.03 -15.15 -16.30
C ASP A 727 18.66 -16.41 -16.90
N PRO A 728 19.88 -16.79 -16.46
CA PRO A 728 20.49 -18.05 -16.86
C PRO A 728 19.67 -19.24 -16.33
N GLN A 729 19.32 -20.16 -17.22
CA GLN A 729 18.53 -21.33 -16.89
C GLN A 729 19.39 -22.37 -16.16
N GLY A 730 18.95 -22.81 -14.97
CA GLY A 730 19.66 -23.81 -14.15
C GLY A 730 19.73 -25.20 -14.80
N THR A 731 18.90 -25.47 -15.80
CA THR A 731 19.00 -26.65 -16.68
C THR A 731 18.86 -26.21 -18.13
N PHE A 732 19.58 -26.86 -19.05
CA PHE A 732 19.53 -26.51 -20.48
C PHE A 732 18.09 -26.69 -21.02
N PRO A 733 17.47 -25.65 -21.62
CA PRO A 733 16.08 -25.73 -22.06
C PRO A 733 15.85 -26.87 -23.05
N ARG A 734 14.86 -27.74 -22.79
CA ARG A 734 14.54 -28.89 -23.66
C ARG A 734 14.12 -28.46 -25.06
N ASP A 735 13.52 -27.27 -25.16
CA ASP A 735 12.97 -26.68 -26.38
C ASP A 735 13.94 -25.69 -27.05
N ALA A 736 15.20 -25.60 -26.59
CA ALA A 736 16.21 -24.78 -27.24
C ALA A 736 16.35 -25.15 -28.73
N LEU A 737 16.62 -24.15 -29.58
CA LEU A 737 16.71 -24.30 -31.02
C LEU A 737 17.83 -25.28 -31.40
N ARG A 738 17.49 -26.34 -32.14
CA ARG A 738 18.42 -27.39 -32.59
C ARG A 738 18.72 -27.22 -34.07
N LEU A 739 19.98 -26.95 -34.40
CA LEU A 739 20.45 -26.69 -35.77
C LEU A 739 21.68 -27.53 -36.10
N ARG A 740 21.96 -27.73 -37.39
CA ARG A 740 23.25 -28.27 -37.85
C ARG A 740 24.28 -27.15 -37.94
N ALA A 741 25.54 -27.48 -37.76
CA ALA A 741 26.65 -26.50 -37.89
C ALA A 741 26.65 -25.80 -39.27
N SER A 742 26.29 -26.53 -40.33
CA SER A 742 26.19 -26.00 -41.71
C SER A 742 25.00 -25.07 -41.94
N GLU A 743 24.03 -25.02 -41.01
CA GLU A 743 22.83 -24.18 -41.13
C GLU A 743 23.02 -22.80 -40.49
N ILE A 744 24.13 -22.56 -39.80
CA ILE A 744 24.45 -21.29 -39.14
C ILE A 744 25.32 -20.45 -40.07
N GLY A 745 24.72 -19.41 -40.65
CA GLY A 745 25.43 -18.42 -41.46
C GLY A 745 25.99 -17.26 -40.64
N SER A 746 25.19 -16.70 -39.72
CA SER A 746 25.59 -15.58 -38.86
C SER A 746 24.72 -15.49 -37.61
N LEU A 747 25.18 -14.76 -36.60
CA LEU A 747 24.40 -14.33 -35.45
C LEU A 747 24.04 -12.86 -35.66
N LEU A 748 22.76 -12.56 -35.85
CA LEU A 748 22.29 -11.19 -36.06
C LEU A 748 21.70 -10.67 -34.75
N VAL A 749 22.06 -9.45 -34.41
CA VAL A 749 21.68 -8.78 -33.17
C VAL A 749 21.08 -7.45 -33.52
N ARG A 750 19.87 -7.20 -33.01
CA ARG A 750 19.15 -5.94 -33.16
C ARG A 750 18.56 -5.54 -31.82
N ALA A 751 19.42 -5.26 -30.85
CA ALA A 751 19.05 -4.93 -29.48
C ALA A 751 19.88 -3.72 -28.98
N ALA A 752 19.80 -3.39 -27.69
CA ALA A 752 20.58 -2.29 -27.12
C ALA A 752 22.10 -2.57 -27.20
N ALA A 753 22.95 -1.55 -27.28
CA ALA A 753 24.41 -1.70 -27.38
C ALA A 753 24.92 -2.43 -28.65
N VAL A 754 24.21 -2.35 -29.79
CA VAL A 754 24.68 -2.88 -31.10
C VAL A 754 26.01 -2.27 -31.58
N ASP A 755 26.37 -1.11 -31.05
CA ASP A 755 27.64 -0.40 -31.23
C ASP A 755 28.79 -0.96 -30.38
N SER A 756 28.51 -1.86 -29.43
CA SER A 756 29.51 -2.51 -28.57
C SER A 756 29.52 -4.04 -28.77
N PRO A 757 30.29 -4.57 -29.73
CA PRO A 757 30.36 -6.01 -29.99
C PRO A 757 30.77 -6.85 -28.77
N ALA A 758 31.55 -6.28 -27.85
CA ALA A 758 31.98 -6.94 -26.62
C ALA A 758 30.81 -7.28 -25.67
N ALA A 759 29.66 -6.63 -25.86
CA ALA A 759 28.43 -6.87 -25.11
C ALA A 759 27.70 -8.15 -25.54
N TYR A 760 28.15 -8.82 -26.61
CA TYR A 760 27.52 -10.04 -27.13
C TYR A 760 28.55 -11.17 -27.17
N ARG A 761 28.28 -12.26 -26.43
CA ARG A 761 29.21 -13.38 -26.31
C ARG A 761 28.46 -14.70 -26.45
N ILE A 762 29.05 -15.66 -27.14
CA ILE A 762 28.55 -17.03 -27.16
C ILE A 762 29.49 -17.93 -26.35
N PHE A 763 28.92 -18.80 -25.53
CA PHE A 763 29.64 -19.74 -24.68
C PHE A 763 29.30 -21.17 -25.11
N ASP A 764 30.33 -21.99 -25.29
CA ASP A 764 30.21 -23.44 -25.35
C ASP A 764 30.00 -23.97 -23.93
N LEU A 765 28.80 -24.45 -23.63
CA LEU A 765 28.42 -24.94 -22.31
C LEU A 765 28.93 -26.36 -22.03
N ASP A 766 29.35 -27.10 -23.05
CA ASP A 766 29.89 -28.45 -22.88
C ASP A 766 31.39 -28.39 -22.54
N ASN A 767 32.12 -27.46 -23.16
CA ASN A 767 33.55 -27.26 -22.91
C ASN A 767 33.87 -26.09 -21.96
N ASN A 768 32.83 -25.37 -21.51
CA ASN A 768 32.91 -24.18 -20.65
C ASN A 768 33.89 -23.10 -21.14
N THR A 769 33.91 -22.87 -22.45
CA THR A 769 34.81 -21.90 -23.09
C THR A 769 34.01 -20.88 -23.92
N PRO A 770 34.44 -19.61 -23.96
CA PRO A 770 33.84 -18.64 -24.88
C PRO A 770 34.24 -18.98 -26.33
N VAL A 771 33.31 -18.83 -27.27
CA VAL A 771 33.64 -18.97 -28.70
C VAL A 771 34.06 -17.62 -29.26
N PRO A 772 35.22 -17.52 -29.93
CA PRO A 772 35.63 -16.31 -30.62
C PRO A 772 34.64 -15.91 -31.73
N LEU A 773 34.18 -14.66 -31.69
CA LEU A 773 33.25 -14.09 -32.66
C LEU A 773 33.92 -12.95 -33.42
N ALA A 774 33.89 -13.02 -34.75
CA ALA A 774 34.27 -11.93 -35.63
C ALA A 774 33.06 -11.07 -36.00
N VAL A 775 33.23 -9.74 -35.99
CA VAL A 775 32.21 -8.81 -36.48
C VAL A 775 32.23 -8.84 -38.01
N ARG A 776 31.11 -9.25 -38.62
CA ARG A 776 30.93 -9.26 -40.08
C ARG A 776 30.43 -7.92 -40.61
N SER A 777 29.52 -7.29 -39.89
CA SER A 777 29.04 -5.94 -40.19
C SER A 777 28.44 -5.32 -38.93
N SER A 778 28.63 -4.01 -38.73
CA SER A 778 28.02 -3.26 -37.64
C SER A 778 27.36 -1.98 -38.19
N SER A 779 26.21 -1.64 -37.63
CA SER A 779 25.44 -0.43 -37.95
C SER A 779 24.75 0.07 -36.68
N SER A 780 24.23 1.29 -36.71
CA SER A 780 23.51 1.90 -35.58
C SER A 780 22.24 1.14 -35.15
N ARG A 781 21.79 0.13 -35.90
CA ARG A 781 20.57 -0.64 -35.62
C ARG A 781 20.74 -2.16 -35.69
N GLN A 782 21.92 -2.64 -36.05
CA GLN A 782 22.17 -4.05 -36.32
C GLN A 782 23.66 -4.38 -36.24
N LEU A 783 23.97 -5.42 -35.49
CA LEU A 783 25.27 -6.04 -35.39
C LEU A 783 25.19 -7.47 -35.93
N VAL A 784 26.11 -7.85 -36.80
CA VAL A 784 26.20 -9.21 -37.37
C VAL A 784 27.53 -9.81 -36.95
N LEU A 785 27.46 -10.89 -36.19
CA LEU A 785 28.59 -11.64 -35.67
C LEU A 785 28.68 -13.00 -36.38
N ALA A 786 29.88 -13.54 -36.50
CA ALA A 786 30.07 -14.91 -36.96
C ALA A 786 31.16 -15.60 -36.12
N PRO A 787 30.98 -16.87 -35.74
CA PRO A 787 32.06 -17.66 -35.16
C PRO A 787 33.30 -17.67 -36.08
N GLU A 788 34.48 -17.47 -35.51
CA GLU A 788 35.75 -17.54 -36.28
C GLU A 788 36.03 -18.94 -36.82
N ARG A 789 35.52 -19.96 -36.12
CA ARG A 789 35.56 -21.36 -36.52
C ARG A 789 34.13 -21.93 -36.50
N PRO A 790 33.79 -22.88 -37.39
CA PRO A 790 32.49 -23.55 -37.34
C PRO A 790 32.23 -24.15 -35.96
N LEU A 791 31.01 -23.96 -35.44
CA LEU A 791 30.62 -24.52 -34.15
C LEU A 791 30.57 -26.06 -34.23
N SER A 792 31.17 -26.73 -33.25
CA SER A 792 31.10 -28.18 -33.11
C SER A 792 29.73 -28.61 -32.56
N PRO A 793 29.34 -29.90 -32.68
CA PRO A 793 28.13 -30.40 -32.04
C PRO A 793 28.20 -30.25 -30.51
N GLY A 794 27.29 -29.49 -29.92
CA GLY A 794 27.30 -29.13 -28.50
C GLY A 794 26.19 -28.17 -28.08
N ARG A 795 26.13 -27.84 -26.79
CA ARG A 795 25.19 -26.88 -26.18
C ARG A 795 25.83 -25.49 -26.09
N TYR A 796 25.11 -24.47 -26.55
CA TYR A 796 25.62 -23.10 -26.58
C TYR A 796 24.64 -22.13 -25.91
N SER A 797 25.20 -21.09 -25.28
CA SER A 797 24.47 -19.95 -24.73
C SER A 797 24.95 -18.68 -25.42
N PHE A 798 24.04 -17.96 -26.09
CA PHE A 798 24.29 -16.63 -26.62
C PHE A 798 23.81 -15.61 -25.58
N VAL A 799 24.73 -14.76 -25.12
CA VAL A 799 24.51 -13.83 -24.02
C VAL A 799 24.66 -12.41 -24.53
N ALA A 800 23.60 -11.61 -24.41
CA ALA A 800 23.64 -10.18 -24.65
C ALA A 800 23.64 -9.41 -23.32
N THR A 801 24.58 -8.48 -23.20
CA THR A 801 24.68 -7.53 -22.10
C THR A 801 24.12 -6.20 -22.59
N HIS A 802 23.20 -5.56 -21.85
CA HIS A 802 22.69 -4.24 -22.23
C HIS A 802 22.87 -3.20 -21.12
N GLU A 803 23.35 -2.01 -21.49
CA GLU A 803 23.48 -0.85 -20.59
C GLU A 803 22.19 -0.02 -20.58
N GLY A 804 21.43 -0.12 -19.49
CA GLY A 804 20.23 0.66 -19.22
C GLY A 804 20.00 0.76 -17.71
N MET A 805 18.95 1.48 -17.27
CA MET A 805 18.68 1.84 -15.86
C MET A 805 18.65 0.66 -14.85
N PHE A 806 18.62 -0.59 -15.31
CA PHE A 806 18.67 -1.79 -14.46
C PHE A 806 19.82 -2.78 -14.77
N GLY A 807 20.67 -2.54 -15.78
CA GLY A 807 21.79 -3.43 -16.16
C GLY A 807 21.46 -4.93 -16.17
N GLY A 808 21.11 -5.49 -17.33
CA GLY A 808 20.65 -6.89 -17.46
C GLY A 808 21.46 -7.71 -18.46
N ARG A 809 21.30 -9.04 -18.39
CA ARG A 809 21.81 -10.00 -19.37
C ARG A 809 20.66 -10.83 -19.91
N ASP A 810 20.62 -10.92 -21.22
CA ASP A 810 19.71 -11.77 -21.96
C ASP A 810 20.45 -13.07 -22.33
N PHE A 811 19.82 -14.22 -22.10
CA PHE A 811 20.39 -15.54 -22.34
C PHE A 811 19.54 -16.28 -23.36
N SER A 812 20.11 -16.61 -24.51
CA SER A 812 19.47 -17.44 -25.52
C SER A 812 20.20 -18.77 -25.67
N TYR A 813 19.47 -19.88 -25.72
CA TYR A 813 20.06 -21.22 -25.79
C TYR A 813 19.86 -21.83 -27.18
N LEU A 814 20.92 -22.45 -27.69
CA LEU A 814 20.89 -23.20 -28.95
C LEU A 814 21.75 -24.46 -28.85
N ARG A 815 21.40 -25.48 -29.63
CA ARG A 815 22.11 -26.76 -29.66
C ARG A 815 22.53 -27.09 -31.09
N ILE A 816 23.82 -27.35 -31.26
CA ILE A 816 24.36 -27.87 -32.51
C ILE A 816 24.30 -29.39 -32.46
N VAL A 817 23.56 -29.99 -33.39
CA VAL A 817 23.38 -31.44 -33.42
C VAL A 817 24.36 -32.10 -34.39
N LYS A 818 24.72 -33.37 -34.12
CA LYS A 818 25.56 -34.18 -35.01
C LYS A 818 24.84 -34.41 -36.34
N ALA A 819 25.60 -34.64 -37.41
CA ALA A 819 25.03 -35.01 -38.71
C ALA A 819 24.09 -36.23 -38.57
N GLY A 820 22.89 -36.14 -39.14
CA GLY A 820 21.85 -37.18 -39.03
C GLY A 820 20.89 -37.06 -37.83
N SER A 821 21.19 -36.20 -36.84
CA SER A 821 20.28 -35.96 -35.70
C SER A 821 19.09 -35.05 -36.08
N PRO A 822 17.93 -35.20 -35.40
CA PRO A 822 16.75 -34.36 -35.65
C PRO A 822 17.01 -32.90 -35.25
N VAL A 823 16.69 -31.99 -36.17
CA VAL A 823 16.70 -30.52 -35.96
C VAL A 823 15.31 -30.03 -35.57
N THR A 824 15.22 -28.84 -34.97
CA THR A 824 13.93 -28.24 -34.62
C THR A 824 13.16 -27.93 -35.90
N ALA A 825 11.90 -28.37 -35.99
CA ALA A 825 11.03 -27.98 -37.09
C ALA A 825 10.73 -26.48 -37.00
N ILE A 826 11.32 -25.69 -37.89
CA ILE A 826 11.07 -24.26 -38.00
C ILE A 826 9.92 -24.06 -38.99
N ASP A 827 8.84 -23.43 -38.53
CA ASP A 827 7.64 -23.28 -39.34
C ASP A 827 7.90 -22.31 -40.52
N SER A 828 7.47 -22.69 -41.71
CA SER A 828 7.79 -22.01 -42.98
C SER A 828 6.60 -21.32 -43.63
N ARG A 829 5.43 -21.28 -42.97
CA ARG A 829 4.19 -20.73 -43.54
C ARG A 829 3.82 -19.35 -42.95
N PRO A 830 3.95 -18.23 -43.70
CA PRO A 830 3.58 -16.89 -43.24
C PRO A 830 2.06 -16.62 -43.26
N ARG A 831 1.21 -17.65 -43.43
CA ARG A 831 -0.25 -17.52 -43.56
C ARG A 831 -0.96 -18.62 -42.78
N ALA A 832 -0.80 -18.65 -41.47
CA ALA A 832 -1.79 -19.31 -40.62
C ALA A 832 -3.08 -18.45 -40.69
N ARG A 833 -4.18 -19.01 -41.19
CA ARG A 833 -5.50 -18.36 -41.28
C ARG A 833 -6.20 -18.21 -39.92
N ALA A 834 -5.64 -18.74 -38.83
CA ALA A 834 -6.23 -18.66 -37.49
C ALA A 834 -6.07 -17.29 -36.78
N PRO A 835 -4.89 -16.60 -36.79
CA PRO A 835 -4.76 -15.28 -36.17
C PRO A 835 -5.55 -14.15 -36.86
N ALA A 836 -5.68 -14.17 -38.20
CA ALA A 836 -6.32 -13.08 -38.93
C ALA A 836 -7.84 -12.90 -38.65
N VAL A 837 -8.54 -13.96 -38.24
CA VAL A 837 -9.96 -13.84 -37.85
C VAL A 837 -10.06 -13.17 -36.48
N LEU A 838 -9.18 -13.52 -35.54
CA LEU A 838 -9.17 -13.00 -34.17
C LEU A 838 -8.75 -11.53 -34.11
N ASP A 839 -7.73 -11.14 -34.89
CA ASP A 839 -7.24 -9.76 -34.97
C ASP A 839 -8.24 -8.80 -35.65
N ALA A 840 -9.11 -9.33 -36.50
CA ALA A 840 -10.19 -8.57 -37.13
C ALA A 840 -11.44 -8.42 -36.23
N LEU A 841 -11.59 -9.20 -35.15
CA LEU A 841 -12.80 -9.19 -34.31
C LEU A 841 -13.04 -7.84 -33.61
N LEU A 842 -11.99 -7.23 -33.06
CA LEU A 842 -12.14 -5.97 -32.33
C LEU A 842 -12.53 -4.81 -33.26
N PRO A 843 -11.84 -4.58 -34.40
CA PRO A 843 -12.28 -3.60 -35.39
C PRO A 843 -13.68 -3.89 -35.98
N LEU A 844 -14.04 -5.17 -36.19
CA LEU A 844 -15.39 -5.55 -36.63
C LEU A 844 -16.46 -5.22 -35.58
N CYS A 845 -16.20 -5.52 -34.32
CA CYS A 845 -17.07 -5.13 -33.21
C CYS A 845 -17.22 -3.61 -33.11
N ALA A 846 -16.12 -2.86 -33.22
CA ALA A 846 -16.14 -1.40 -33.24
C ALA A 846 -16.96 -0.86 -34.43
N THR A 847 -16.80 -1.46 -35.62
CA THR A 847 -17.59 -1.15 -36.82
C THR A 847 -19.08 -1.36 -36.56
N LEU A 848 -19.48 -2.54 -36.08
CA LEU A 848 -20.88 -2.88 -35.83
C LEU A 848 -21.52 -1.96 -34.77
N VAL A 849 -20.79 -1.65 -33.71
CA VAL A 849 -21.23 -0.75 -32.65
C VAL A 849 -21.38 0.68 -33.19
N ALA A 850 -20.42 1.18 -33.96
CA ALA A 850 -20.48 2.51 -34.58
C ALA A 850 -21.63 2.63 -35.60
N VAL A 851 -21.87 1.61 -36.44
CA VAL A 851 -23.02 1.55 -37.36
C VAL A 851 -24.34 1.54 -36.60
N LEU A 852 -24.46 0.70 -35.56
CA LEU A 852 -25.67 0.65 -34.74
C LEU A 852 -25.98 2.02 -34.14
N PHE A 853 -24.96 2.73 -33.64
CA PHE A 853 -25.10 4.06 -33.06
C PHE A 853 -25.49 5.12 -34.10
N ALA A 854 -24.85 5.10 -35.28
CA ALA A 854 -25.21 5.97 -36.38
C ALA A 854 -26.68 5.76 -36.82
N VAL A 855 -27.14 4.51 -36.93
CA VAL A 855 -28.53 4.18 -37.29
C VAL A 855 -29.50 4.69 -36.22
N LEU A 856 -29.19 4.54 -34.94
CA LEU A 856 -30.01 5.05 -33.85
C LEU A 856 -30.11 6.59 -33.86
N LEU A 857 -29.00 7.28 -34.12
CA LEU A 857 -28.95 8.73 -34.26
C LEU A 857 -29.73 9.21 -35.50
N LEU A 858 -29.58 8.53 -36.64
CA LEU A 858 -30.30 8.85 -37.87
C LEU A 858 -31.81 8.60 -37.74
N ARG A 859 -32.23 7.51 -37.07
CA ARG A 859 -33.64 7.27 -36.70
C ARG A 859 -34.18 8.36 -35.77
N SER A 860 -33.36 8.82 -34.82
CA SER A 860 -33.71 9.94 -33.92
C SER A 860 -33.81 11.27 -34.66
N TRP A 861 -32.96 11.50 -35.66
CA TRP A 861 -32.96 12.67 -36.53
C TRP A 861 -34.19 12.70 -37.46
N ARG A 862 -34.54 11.58 -38.09
CA ARG A 862 -35.75 11.47 -38.92
C ARG A 862 -37.04 11.72 -38.14
N ARG A 863 -37.06 11.43 -36.83
CA ARG A 863 -38.20 11.73 -35.95
C ARG A 863 -38.25 13.20 -35.53
N ARG A 864 -37.09 13.85 -35.38
CA ARG A 864 -36.95 15.28 -35.03
C ARG A 864 -35.65 15.82 -35.64
N HIS A 865 -35.79 16.54 -36.75
CA HIS A 865 -34.67 17.13 -37.48
C HIS A 865 -33.88 18.08 -36.57
N SER A 866 -32.64 17.71 -36.28
CA SER A 866 -31.73 18.54 -35.49
C SER A 866 -30.29 18.35 -36.00
N GLY A 867 -29.59 19.45 -36.26
CA GLY A 867 -28.32 19.44 -36.98
C GLY A 867 -27.20 18.71 -36.22
N GLU A 868 -27.19 18.79 -34.89
CA GLU A 868 -26.22 18.09 -34.05
C GLU A 868 -26.30 16.56 -34.22
N LYS A 869 -27.50 16.00 -34.35
CA LYS A 869 -27.69 14.55 -34.53
C LYS A 869 -27.24 14.08 -35.90
N ALA A 870 -27.44 14.91 -36.93
CA ALA A 870 -26.97 14.62 -38.28
C ALA A 870 -25.44 14.61 -38.32
N LEU A 871 -24.80 15.61 -37.70
CA LEU A 871 -23.33 15.71 -37.61
C LEU A 871 -22.72 14.57 -36.79
N TRP A 872 -23.32 14.20 -35.65
CA TRP A 872 -22.86 13.04 -34.88
C TRP A 872 -23.08 11.72 -35.61
N ALA A 873 -24.21 11.54 -36.30
CA ALA A 873 -24.45 10.35 -37.12
C ALA A 873 -23.41 10.24 -38.24
N ALA A 874 -23.09 11.34 -38.93
CA ALA A 874 -22.03 11.39 -39.93
C ALA A 874 -20.66 11.03 -39.33
N GLY A 875 -20.33 11.56 -38.15
CA GLY A 875 -19.10 11.22 -37.43
C GLY A 875 -18.98 9.72 -37.09
N PHE A 876 -20.04 9.10 -36.56
CA PHE A 876 -20.03 7.65 -36.28
C PHE A 876 -20.03 6.78 -37.54
N LEU A 877 -20.61 7.24 -38.66
CA LEU A 877 -20.47 6.56 -39.95
C LEU A 877 -19.03 6.59 -40.47
N LEU A 878 -18.37 7.75 -40.38
CA LEU A 878 -16.96 7.90 -40.73
C LEU A 878 -16.07 7.02 -39.83
N PHE A 879 -16.39 6.94 -38.53
CA PHE A 879 -15.72 6.02 -37.61
C PHE A 879 -15.90 4.57 -38.06
N ALA A 880 -17.13 4.16 -38.37
CA ALA A 880 -17.42 2.81 -38.84
C ALA A 880 -16.67 2.47 -40.12
N VAL A 881 -16.57 3.42 -41.07
CA VAL A 881 -15.79 3.24 -42.30
C VAL A 881 -14.30 3.05 -41.98
N ALA A 882 -13.75 3.82 -41.04
CA ALA A 882 -12.36 3.68 -40.62
C ALA A 882 -12.09 2.31 -39.99
N ALA A 883 -12.90 1.90 -39.00
CA ALA A 883 -12.78 0.60 -38.34
C ALA A 883 -13.02 -0.58 -39.30
N ALA A 884 -13.89 -0.41 -40.30
CA ALA A 884 -14.09 -1.39 -41.36
C ALA A 884 -12.87 -1.50 -42.28
N CYS A 885 -12.20 -0.38 -42.58
CA CYS A 885 -10.96 -0.40 -43.35
C CYS A 885 -9.84 -1.11 -42.59
N GLU A 886 -9.75 -0.93 -41.28
CA GLU A 886 -8.82 -1.66 -40.42
C GLU A 886 -9.14 -3.15 -40.39
N ALA A 887 -10.41 -3.54 -40.20
CA ALA A 887 -10.83 -4.93 -40.29
C ALA A 887 -10.50 -5.56 -41.66
N ALA A 888 -10.69 -4.81 -42.74
CA ALA A 888 -10.34 -5.24 -44.09
C ALA A 888 -8.82 -5.36 -44.27
N ALA A 889 -8.04 -4.44 -43.70
CA ALA A 889 -6.58 -4.46 -43.75
C ALA A 889 -5.98 -5.62 -42.93
N GLN A 890 -6.62 -6.00 -41.82
CA GLN A 890 -6.27 -7.22 -41.08
C GLN A 890 -6.40 -8.49 -41.93
N ARG A 891 -7.36 -8.51 -42.86
CA ARG A 891 -7.62 -9.66 -43.73
C ARG A 891 -6.83 -9.64 -45.05
N ALA A 892 -6.70 -8.48 -45.68
CA ALA A 892 -6.20 -8.33 -47.05
C ALA A 892 -4.92 -7.49 -47.17
N GLY A 893 -4.44 -6.90 -46.07
CA GLY A 893 -3.34 -5.93 -46.07
C GLY A 893 -3.77 -4.53 -46.51
N TRP A 894 -2.88 -3.55 -46.35
CA TRP A 894 -3.14 -2.17 -46.75
C TRP A 894 -2.93 -1.96 -48.24
N SER A 895 -3.97 -1.52 -48.94
CA SER A 895 -3.87 -0.97 -50.30
C SER A 895 -3.90 0.56 -50.27
N PRO A 896 -3.38 1.25 -51.30
CA PRO A 896 -3.44 2.72 -51.36
C PRO A 896 -4.86 3.26 -51.25
N ALA A 897 -5.84 2.58 -51.86
CA ALA A 897 -7.24 2.98 -51.78
C ALA A 897 -7.81 2.77 -50.36
N LEU A 898 -7.50 1.64 -49.73
CA LEU A 898 -7.96 1.31 -48.38
C LEU A 898 -7.36 2.25 -47.33
N PHE A 899 -6.07 2.58 -47.48
CA PHE A 899 -5.39 3.53 -46.60
C PHE A 899 -5.92 4.96 -46.78
N ARG A 900 -6.16 5.42 -48.02
CA ARG A 900 -6.79 6.74 -48.27
C ARG A 900 -8.18 6.82 -47.64
N ALA A 901 -8.99 5.77 -47.74
CA ALA A 901 -10.31 5.70 -47.13
C ALA A 901 -10.24 5.74 -45.59
N TYR A 902 -9.38 4.94 -44.99
CA TYR A 902 -9.12 4.95 -43.54
C TYR A 902 -8.62 6.33 -43.06
N TYR A 903 -7.63 6.89 -43.76
CA TYR A 903 -7.02 8.16 -43.41
C TYR A 903 -8.02 9.32 -43.49
N LEU A 904 -8.79 9.39 -44.57
CA LEU A 904 -9.82 10.41 -44.74
C LEU A 904 -10.93 10.25 -43.70
N ALA A 905 -11.45 9.03 -43.52
CA ALA A 905 -12.57 8.78 -42.63
C ALA A 905 -12.18 8.92 -41.16
N GLY A 906 -11.20 8.16 -40.68
CA GLY A 906 -10.78 8.13 -39.28
C GLY A 906 -9.78 9.23 -38.94
N GLY A 907 -8.73 9.35 -39.75
CA GLY A 907 -7.61 10.27 -39.49
C GLY A 907 -7.94 11.75 -39.67
N VAL A 908 -8.97 12.10 -40.45
CA VAL A 908 -9.27 13.50 -40.80
C VAL A 908 -10.70 13.92 -40.42
N LEU A 909 -11.73 13.19 -40.86
CA LEU A 909 -13.11 13.69 -40.81
C LEU A 909 -13.89 13.27 -39.55
N THR A 910 -13.69 12.08 -39.01
CA THR A 910 -14.50 11.53 -37.90
C THR A 910 -14.59 12.48 -36.71
N VAL A 911 -13.44 12.90 -36.17
CA VAL A 911 -13.40 13.76 -34.98
C VAL A 911 -13.97 15.14 -35.29
N ALA A 912 -13.77 15.65 -36.51
CA ALA A 912 -14.29 16.94 -36.94
C ALA A 912 -15.82 16.97 -37.00
N PHE A 913 -16.45 15.94 -37.57
CA PHE A 913 -17.92 15.84 -37.63
C PHE A 913 -18.53 15.61 -36.24
N LEU A 914 -17.90 14.76 -35.42
CA LEU A 914 -18.35 14.57 -34.03
C LEU A 914 -18.25 15.89 -33.23
N GLY A 915 -17.12 16.60 -33.34
CA GLY A 915 -16.90 17.88 -32.69
C GLY A 915 -17.80 18.99 -33.22
N ALA A 916 -18.10 19.01 -34.53
CA ALA A 916 -19.04 19.95 -35.13
C ALA A 916 -20.47 19.75 -34.59
N GLY A 917 -20.90 18.50 -34.35
CA GLY A 917 -22.18 18.24 -33.69
C GLY A 917 -22.22 18.78 -32.25
N SER A 918 -21.10 18.75 -31.54
CA SER A 918 -20.98 19.37 -30.20
C SER A 918 -20.94 20.90 -30.29
N ALA A 919 -20.21 21.47 -31.26
CA ALA A 919 -20.15 22.90 -31.53
C ALA A 919 -21.53 23.46 -31.94
N TRP A 920 -22.33 22.68 -32.67
CA TRP A 920 -23.68 23.03 -33.08
C TRP A 920 -24.59 23.39 -31.89
N LEU A 921 -24.38 22.74 -30.74
CA LEU A 921 -25.11 23.03 -29.51
C LEU A 921 -24.67 24.34 -28.85
N LEU A 922 -23.46 24.82 -29.13
CA LEU A 922 -22.85 26.00 -28.50
C LEU A 922 -22.96 27.26 -29.37
N LEU A 923 -23.02 27.11 -30.69
CA LEU A 923 -22.98 28.25 -31.62
C LEU A 923 -24.38 28.84 -31.91
N PRO A 924 -24.47 30.16 -32.14
CA PRO A 924 -25.68 30.83 -32.64
C PRO A 924 -25.93 30.49 -34.13
N LYS A 925 -27.14 30.75 -34.65
CA LYS A 925 -27.56 30.36 -36.02
C LYS A 925 -26.53 30.72 -37.12
N ARG A 926 -26.08 31.97 -37.20
CA ARG A 926 -25.07 32.41 -38.19
C ARG A 926 -23.74 31.65 -38.05
N GLY A 927 -23.34 31.34 -36.82
CA GLY A 927 -22.14 30.55 -36.53
C GLY A 927 -22.29 29.07 -36.91
N ARG A 928 -23.51 28.53 -36.87
CA ARG A 928 -23.82 27.16 -37.32
C ARG A 928 -23.73 27.04 -38.85
N ASP A 929 -24.24 28.03 -39.57
CA ASP A 929 -24.19 28.05 -41.04
C ASP A 929 -22.75 28.23 -41.53
N ALA A 930 -21.98 29.13 -40.91
CA ALA A 930 -20.55 29.29 -41.18
C ALA A 930 -19.74 28.02 -40.82
N LEU A 931 -20.07 27.37 -39.70
CA LEU A 931 -19.46 26.09 -39.31
C LEU A 931 -19.73 25.00 -40.35
N LEU A 932 -20.98 24.84 -40.80
CA LEU A 932 -21.32 23.84 -41.82
C LEU A 932 -20.65 24.14 -43.14
N GLY A 933 -20.72 25.39 -43.62
CA GLY A 933 -20.07 25.79 -44.86
C GLY A 933 -18.56 25.56 -44.81
N GLY A 934 -17.90 26.01 -43.74
CA GLY A 934 -16.47 25.81 -43.52
C GLY A 934 -16.08 24.34 -43.39
N LEU A 935 -16.85 23.54 -42.64
CA LEU A 935 -16.60 22.10 -42.50
C LEU A 935 -16.76 21.35 -43.82
N LEU A 936 -17.77 21.70 -44.63
CA LEU A 936 -17.99 21.06 -45.93
C LEU A 936 -16.88 21.42 -46.94
N VAL A 937 -16.48 22.70 -47.00
CA VAL A 937 -15.35 23.14 -47.83
C VAL A 937 -14.05 22.47 -47.39
N ALA A 938 -13.77 22.45 -46.08
CA ALA A 938 -12.59 21.80 -45.53
C ALA A 938 -12.60 20.28 -45.76
N ALA A 939 -13.76 19.62 -45.62
CA ALA A 939 -13.90 18.19 -45.89
C ALA A 939 -13.70 17.87 -47.37
N ALA A 940 -14.22 18.69 -48.29
CA ALA A 940 -14.01 18.54 -49.72
C ALA A 940 -12.54 18.77 -50.10
N ALA A 941 -11.92 19.83 -49.58
CA ALA A 941 -10.50 20.13 -49.79
C ALA A 941 -9.59 19.01 -49.23
N ALA A 942 -9.91 18.49 -48.04
CA ALA A 942 -9.22 17.35 -47.45
C ALA A 942 -9.40 16.07 -48.29
N ALA A 943 -10.60 15.80 -48.80
CA ALA A 943 -10.85 14.65 -49.65
C ALA A 943 -10.05 14.72 -50.97
N VAL A 944 -10.03 15.88 -51.63
CA VAL A 944 -9.24 16.10 -52.86
C VAL A 944 -7.75 15.96 -52.58
N THR A 945 -7.24 16.56 -51.51
CA THR A 945 -5.81 16.46 -51.15
C THR A 945 -5.40 15.04 -50.78
N VAL A 946 -6.22 14.28 -50.04
CA VAL A 946 -5.94 12.87 -49.72
C VAL A 946 -6.03 11.98 -50.96
N ALA A 947 -6.97 12.26 -51.87
CA ALA A 947 -7.11 11.51 -53.11
C ALA A 947 -5.91 11.69 -54.05
N LEU A 948 -5.42 12.93 -54.19
CA LEU A 948 -4.29 13.27 -55.06
C LEU A 948 -2.91 13.01 -54.44
N ALA A 949 -2.84 12.80 -53.11
CA ALA A 949 -1.58 12.55 -52.43
C ALA A 949 -0.90 11.24 -52.89
N PRO A 950 0.42 11.27 -53.16
CA PRO A 950 1.18 10.07 -53.48
C PRO A 950 1.29 9.18 -52.24
N VAL A 951 1.00 7.89 -52.37
CA VAL A 951 1.06 6.92 -51.27
C VAL A 951 2.25 6.00 -51.46
N SER A 952 3.12 5.91 -50.45
CA SER A 952 4.31 5.06 -50.51
C SER A 952 3.96 3.59 -50.33
N SER A 953 4.07 2.80 -51.40
CA SER A 953 3.80 1.36 -51.39
C SER A 953 4.70 0.59 -50.42
N SER A 954 5.93 1.05 -50.18
CA SER A 954 6.86 0.46 -49.20
C SER A 954 6.43 0.74 -47.76
N ALA A 955 5.83 1.91 -47.50
CA ALA A 955 5.29 2.26 -46.18
C ALA A 955 3.99 1.51 -45.85
N LEU A 956 3.18 1.16 -46.86
CA LEU A 956 1.98 0.32 -46.67
C LEU A 956 2.33 -1.15 -46.36
N ALA A 957 3.45 -1.65 -46.87
CA ALA A 957 3.90 -3.03 -46.67
C ALA A 957 4.70 -3.26 -45.36
N GLY A 958 4.96 -2.19 -44.60
CA GLY A 958 5.78 -2.20 -43.38
C GLY A 958 5.11 -2.64 -42.07
N PRO A 959 3.83 -2.30 -41.79
CA PRO A 959 3.19 -2.64 -40.51
C PRO A 959 2.83 -4.14 -40.40
N ALA A 960 3.19 -4.78 -39.29
CA ALA A 960 2.76 -6.14 -38.97
C ALA A 960 1.27 -6.17 -38.57
N HIS A 961 0.53 -7.22 -38.96
CA HIS A 961 -0.83 -7.54 -38.48
C HIS A 961 -1.85 -6.40 -38.66
N GLY A 962 -2.07 -5.93 -39.91
CA GLY A 962 -3.15 -5.00 -40.26
C GLY A 962 -3.15 -3.64 -39.54
N ARG A 963 -2.07 -3.30 -38.82
CA ARG A 963 -1.89 -2.02 -38.12
C ARG A 963 -1.90 -0.86 -39.11
N PRO A 964 -2.60 0.26 -38.81
CA PRO A 964 -2.58 1.44 -39.67
C PRO A 964 -1.14 1.92 -39.95
N PRO A 965 -0.77 2.16 -41.22
CA PRO A 965 0.50 2.78 -41.58
C PRO A 965 0.63 4.17 -40.95
N ALA A 966 1.86 4.59 -40.67
CA ALA A 966 2.14 5.93 -40.18
C ALA A 966 1.61 6.99 -41.16
N ASN A 967 1.22 8.16 -40.64
CA ASN A 967 0.67 9.24 -41.46
C ASN A 967 1.63 9.72 -42.58
N SER A 968 2.94 9.51 -42.42
CA SER A 968 3.97 9.78 -43.42
C SER A 968 3.93 8.83 -44.63
N ALA A 969 3.15 7.75 -44.58
CA ALA A 969 2.88 6.88 -45.73
C ALA A 969 2.07 7.60 -46.82
N LEU A 970 1.36 8.68 -46.46
CA LEU A 970 0.74 9.61 -47.40
C LEU A 970 1.66 10.83 -47.58
N GLY A 971 2.20 11.02 -48.78
CA GLY A 971 3.09 12.14 -49.10
C GLY A 971 2.36 13.47 -49.25
N GLY A 972 3.11 14.57 -49.22
CA GLY A 972 2.57 15.92 -49.36
C GLY A 972 1.96 16.48 -48.07
N HIS A 973 1.13 17.51 -48.23
CA HIS A 973 0.63 18.33 -47.11
C HIS A 973 -0.74 17.89 -46.55
N ALA A 974 -1.23 16.71 -46.92
CA ALA A 974 -2.54 16.22 -46.48
C ALA A 974 -2.66 16.04 -44.95
N PHE A 975 -1.53 15.80 -44.27
CA PHE A 975 -1.50 15.71 -42.81
C PHE A 975 -1.89 17.02 -42.10
N LEU A 976 -1.75 18.18 -42.76
CA LEU A 976 -2.19 19.46 -42.21
C LEU A 976 -3.71 19.48 -41.99
N TRP A 977 -4.48 18.83 -42.88
CA TRP A 977 -5.92 18.67 -42.70
C TRP A 977 -6.25 17.77 -41.52
N ALA A 978 -5.50 16.67 -41.32
CA ALA A 978 -5.65 15.81 -40.15
C ALA A 978 -5.38 16.59 -38.85
N ILE A 979 -4.33 17.42 -38.79
CA ILE A 979 -4.02 18.25 -37.62
C ILE A 979 -5.12 19.29 -37.39
N GLY A 980 -5.50 20.05 -38.43
CA GLY A 980 -6.48 21.12 -38.33
C GLY A 980 -7.86 20.62 -37.90
N LEU A 981 -8.38 19.60 -38.58
CA LEU A 981 -9.74 19.09 -38.35
C LEU A 981 -9.84 18.25 -37.07
N ASN A 982 -8.80 17.50 -36.67
CA ASN A 982 -8.80 16.83 -35.37
C ASN A 982 -8.64 17.81 -34.21
N SER A 983 -7.81 18.85 -34.36
CA SER A 983 -7.68 19.90 -33.33
C SER A 983 -9.00 20.62 -33.14
N PHE A 984 -9.65 21.01 -34.23
CA PHE A 984 -11.00 21.58 -34.21
C PHE A 984 -11.99 20.62 -33.52
N GLY A 985 -12.06 19.37 -33.98
CA GLY A 985 -13.02 18.41 -33.45
C GLY A 985 -12.80 18.10 -31.97
N THR A 986 -11.55 17.95 -31.53
CA THR A 986 -11.19 17.68 -30.14
C THR A 986 -11.51 18.89 -29.25
N LEU A 987 -11.21 20.11 -29.70
CA LEU A 987 -11.52 21.33 -28.95
C LEU A 987 -13.01 21.43 -28.65
N PHE A 988 -13.88 21.16 -29.63
CA PHE A 988 -15.32 21.25 -29.41
C PHE A 988 -15.92 20.03 -28.70
N LEU A 989 -15.34 18.85 -28.88
CA LEU A 989 -15.88 17.64 -28.26
C LEU A 989 -15.41 17.45 -26.81
N VAL A 990 -14.12 17.65 -26.53
CA VAL A 990 -13.57 17.62 -25.18
C VAL A 990 -13.74 18.96 -24.50
N GLY A 991 -13.30 20.05 -25.13
CA GLY A 991 -13.41 21.40 -24.56
C GLY A 991 -14.87 21.85 -24.40
N GLY A 992 -15.75 21.54 -25.35
CA GLY A 992 -17.20 21.80 -25.21
C GLY A 992 -17.84 20.98 -24.08
N SER A 993 -17.42 19.73 -23.90
CA SER A 993 -17.86 18.90 -22.77
C SER A 993 -17.39 19.46 -21.43
N LEU A 994 -16.11 19.87 -21.33
CA LEU A 994 -15.54 20.48 -20.12
C LEU A 994 -16.19 21.82 -19.80
N TYR A 995 -16.43 22.67 -20.80
CA TYR A 995 -17.12 23.94 -20.65
C TYR A 995 -18.55 23.73 -20.12
N ALA A 996 -19.29 22.78 -20.69
CA ALA A 996 -20.64 22.47 -20.24
C ALA A 996 -20.66 21.88 -18.82
N ILE A 997 -19.66 21.06 -18.45
CA ILE A 997 -19.46 20.56 -17.08
C ILE A 997 -19.20 21.72 -16.11
N ALA A 998 -18.28 22.63 -16.44
CA ALA A 998 -17.92 23.78 -15.62
C ALA A 998 -19.11 24.73 -15.41
N ARG A 999 -19.99 24.86 -16.42
CA ARG A 999 -21.23 25.67 -16.34
C ARG A 999 -22.41 24.91 -15.72
N GLY A 1000 -22.22 23.66 -15.28
CA GLY A 1000 -23.28 22.85 -14.68
C GLY A 1000 -24.37 22.37 -15.66
N ILE A 1001 -24.15 22.53 -16.97
CA ILE A 1001 -25.13 22.21 -18.02
C ILE A 1001 -24.94 20.77 -18.45
N ARG A 1002 -25.95 19.92 -18.18
CA ARG A 1002 -25.99 18.51 -18.64
C ARG A 1002 -24.68 17.76 -18.32
N VAL A 1003 -24.16 17.95 -17.10
CA VAL A 1003 -22.86 17.45 -16.63
C VAL A 1003 -22.65 15.95 -16.90
N ARG A 1004 -23.68 15.12 -16.67
CA ARG A 1004 -23.59 13.66 -16.87
C ARG A 1004 -23.37 13.26 -18.33
N PRO A 1005 -24.22 13.67 -19.29
CA PRO A 1005 -23.95 13.45 -20.72
C PRO A 1005 -22.56 13.89 -21.17
N ASN A 1006 -22.14 15.10 -20.78
CA ASN A 1006 -20.86 15.68 -21.20
C ASN A 1006 -19.66 14.96 -20.56
N LEU A 1007 -19.80 14.38 -19.37
CA LEU A 1007 -18.75 13.55 -18.76
C LEU A 1007 -18.50 12.27 -19.58
N TRP A 1008 -19.56 11.63 -20.06
CA TRP A 1008 -19.45 10.43 -20.90
C TRP A 1008 -18.93 10.73 -22.32
N ILE A 1009 -19.39 11.85 -22.93
CA ILE A 1009 -18.92 12.30 -24.25
C ILE A 1009 -17.42 12.67 -24.18
N GLY A 1010 -17.05 13.56 -23.25
CA GLY A 1010 -15.66 13.99 -23.07
C GLY A 1010 -14.76 12.84 -22.61
N GLY A 1011 -15.22 11.99 -21.69
CA GLY A 1011 -14.49 10.81 -21.24
C GLY A 1011 -14.24 9.81 -22.36
N GLY A 1012 -15.27 9.48 -23.15
CA GLY A 1012 -15.10 8.61 -24.32
C GLY A 1012 -14.11 9.17 -25.35
N ALA A 1013 -14.13 10.48 -25.58
CA ALA A 1013 -13.19 11.17 -26.47
C ALA A 1013 -11.75 11.14 -26.01
N LEU A 1014 -11.53 11.32 -24.71
CA LEU A 1014 -10.20 11.20 -24.12
C LEU A 1014 -9.69 9.76 -24.22
N VAL A 1015 -10.55 8.76 -24.02
CA VAL A 1015 -10.18 7.34 -24.17
C VAL A 1015 -9.75 7.04 -25.60
N VAL A 1016 -10.52 7.44 -26.62
CA VAL A 1016 -10.12 7.28 -28.03
C VAL A 1016 -8.82 8.06 -28.31
N GLY A 1017 -8.75 9.33 -27.90
CA GLY A 1017 -7.59 10.18 -28.16
C GLY A 1017 -6.30 9.67 -27.50
N LEU A 1018 -6.38 9.09 -26.31
CA LEU A 1018 -5.26 8.46 -25.62
C LEU A 1018 -4.87 7.13 -26.26
N ALA A 1019 -5.85 6.29 -26.63
CA ALA A 1019 -5.58 5.01 -27.30
C ALA A 1019 -4.90 5.22 -28.66
N THR A 1020 -5.41 6.14 -29.48
CA THR A 1020 -4.77 6.52 -30.76
C THR A 1020 -3.50 7.36 -30.56
N GLY A 1021 -3.32 8.01 -29.40
CA GLY A 1021 -2.09 8.70 -29.04
C GLY A 1021 -0.95 7.74 -28.68
N LEU A 1022 -1.27 6.66 -27.95
CA LEU A 1022 -0.33 5.60 -27.56
C LEU A 1022 0.18 4.82 -28.79
N SER A 1023 -0.64 4.68 -29.83
CA SER A 1023 -0.22 4.08 -31.10
C SER A 1023 0.91 4.89 -31.77
N ARG A 1024 0.86 6.23 -31.67
CA ARG A 1024 1.91 7.13 -32.17
C ARG A 1024 3.21 7.03 -31.37
N ALA A 1025 3.15 6.55 -30.13
CA ALA A 1025 4.30 6.28 -29.26
C ALA A 1025 4.85 4.85 -29.39
N GLY A 1026 4.36 4.07 -30.36
CA GLY A 1026 4.87 2.71 -30.66
C GLY A 1026 4.11 1.58 -29.97
N SER A 1027 3.11 1.87 -29.13
CA SER A 1027 2.29 0.85 -28.44
C SER A 1027 0.91 0.72 -29.10
N TYR A 1028 0.71 -0.38 -29.83
CA TYR A 1028 -0.50 -0.63 -30.61
C TYR A 1028 -1.49 -1.61 -29.96
N GLU A 1029 -1.11 -2.22 -28.83
CA GLU A 1029 -1.84 -3.34 -28.22
C GLU A 1029 -3.22 -2.96 -27.66
N PHE A 1030 -3.43 -1.68 -27.36
CA PHE A 1030 -4.66 -1.17 -26.72
C PHE A 1030 -5.53 -0.31 -27.63
N VAL A 1031 -5.16 -0.13 -28.90
CA VAL A 1031 -5.82 0.84 -29.81
C VAL A 1031 -7.27 0.45 -30.07
N TYR A 1032 -7.50 -0.76 -30.58
CA TYR A 1032 -8.85 -1.23 -30.93
C TYR A 1032 -9.75 -1.40 -29.70
N ALA A 1033 -9.18 -1.79 -28.56
CA ALA A 1033 -9.92 -1.89 -27.29
C ALA A 1033 -10.30 -0.50 -26.76
N GLY A 1034 -9.39 0.47 -26.82
CA GLY A 1034 -9.64 1.85 -26.44
C GLY A 1034 -10.64 2.54 -27.37
N GLU A 1035 -10.60 2.27 -28.67
CA GLU A 1035 -11.59 2.73 -29.63
C GLU A 1035 -12.99 2.20 -29.34
N LEU A 1036 -13.14 0.88 -29.15
CA LEU A 1036 -14.41 0.26 -28.81
C LEU A 1036 -14.99 0.80 -27.50
N LEU A 1037 -14.16 0.93 -26.46
CA LEU A 1037 -14.55 1.50 -25.18
C LEU A 1037 -14.95 2.97 -25.32
N GLY A 1038 -14.13 3.76 -26.01
CA GLY A 1038 -14.37 5.19 -26.20
C GLY A 1038 -15.67 5.49 -26.95
N ILE A 1039 -15.98 4.74 -28.01
CA ILE A 1039 -17.25 4.85 -28.75
C ILE A 1039 -18.45 4.49 -27.87
N ALA A 1040 -18.35 3.41 -27.10
CA ALA A 1040 -19.41 3.00 -26.18
C ALA A 1040 -19.70 4.10 -25.13
N LEU A 1041 -18.65 4.71 -24.58
CA LEU A 1041 -18.77 5.82 -23.64
C LEU A 1041 -19.40 7.05 -24.30
N MET A 1042 -18.94 7.48 -25.47
CA MET A 1042 -19.53 8.61 -26.20
C MET A 1042 -21.02 8.40 -26.48
N PHE A 1043 -21.40 7.20 -26.92
CA PHE A 1043 -22.80 6.86 -27.18
C PHE A 1043 -23.68 6.95 -25.93
N THR A 1044 -23.23 6.43 -24.80
CA THR A 1044 -23.99 6.56 -23.55
C THR A 1044 -24.25 8.02 -23.23
N GLY A 1045 -23.26 8.89 -23.41
CA GLY A 1045 -23.39 10.32 -23.25
C GLY A 1045 -24.43 10.93 -24.19
N PHE A 1046 -24.33 10.68 -25.51
CA PHE A 1046 -25.27 11.21 -26.50
C PHE A 1046 -26.71 10.71 -26.31
N ALA A 1047 -26.91 9.45 -25.88
CA ALA A 1047 -28.22 8.89 -25.58
C ALA A 1047 -28.93 9.62 -24.42
N PHE A 1048 -28.17 10.18 -23.47
CA PHE A 1048 -28.72 10.98 -22.37
C PHE A 1048 -29.08 12.42 -22.78
N VAL A 1049 -28.52 12.97 -23.87
CA VAL A 1049 -28.83 14.32 -24.36
C VAL A 1049 -30.25 14.41 -24.94
N GLY A 1050 -30.78 13.32 -25.52
CA GLY A 1050 -32.09 13.30 -26.21
C GLY A 1050 -33.35 13.38 -25.34
N LYS A 1051 -33.24 13.41 -24.01
CA LYS A 1051 -34.38 13.56 -23.09
C LYS A 1051 -34.54 15.04 -22.69
N SER A 1052 -35.22 15.84 -23.50
CA SER A 1052 -35.64 17.18 -23.07
C SER A 1052 -36.64 17.06 -21.90
N PRO A 1053 -36.53 17.90 -20.86
CA PRO A 1053 -37.57 18.05 -19.85
C PRO A 1053 -38.88 18.49 -20.54
N ARG A 1054 -40.01 17.89 -20.17
CA ARG A 1054 -41.33 18.43 -20.52
C ARG A 1054 -41.41 19.87 -19.99
N PRO A 1055 -41.92 20.85 -20.75
CA PRO A 1055 -42.21 22.18 -20.21
C PRO A 1055 -43.14 22.01 -19.00
N ALA A 1056 -42.82 22.71 -17.91
CA ALA A 1056 -43.70 22.74 -16.74
C ALA A 1056 -45.07 23.32 -17.15
N PRO A 1057 -46.19 22.80 -16.64
CA PRO A 1057 -47.49 23.45 -16.81
C PRO A 1057 -47.40 24.89 -16.30
N ARG A 1058 -47.91 25.86 -17.05
CA ARG A 1058 -48.03 27.24 -16.57
C ARG A 1058 -48.87 27.22 -15.27
N PRO A 1059 -48.46 27.94 -14.21
CA PRO A 1059 -49.28 28.05 -13.02
C PRO A 1059 -50.60 28.75 -13.38
N ALA A 1060 -51.71 28.16 -12.93
CA ALA A 1060 -53.01 28.82 -12.96
C ALA A 1060 -52.92 30.12 -12.14
N ALA A 1061 -53.46 31.22 -12.68
CA ALA A 1061 -53.56 32.48 -11.98
C ALA A 1061 -54.44 32.29 -10.72
N GLU A 1062 -53.93 32.71 -9.56
CA GLU A 1062 -54.77 32.85 -8.36
C GLU A 1062 -55.74 34.03 -8.56
N PRO A 1063 -57.02 33.88 -8.21
CA PRO A 1063 -57.95 34.98 -8.18
C PRO A 1063 -57.71 35.84 -6.92
N PHE A 1064 -57.34 37.10 -7.14
CA PHE A 1064 -57.43 38.15 -6.14
C PHE A 1064 -58.89 38.60 -5.97
N GLY A 1065 -59.34 38.68 -4.72
CA GLY A 1065 -60.42 39.59 -4.32
C GLY A 1065 -61.56 38.94 -3.52
N ALA A 1066 -61.64 39.25 -2.22
CA ALA A 1066 -62.72 40.09 -1.70
C ALA A 1066 -62.55 40.33 -0.19
N LEU A 1067 -62.63 41.62 0.14
CA LEU A 1067 -62.76 42.23 1.45
C LEU A 1067 -63.85 41.59 2.35
N GLY A 1068 -63.65 41.68 3.67
CA GLY A 1068 -64.74 42.14 4.53
C GLY A 1068 -64.91 41.48 5.91
N VAL A 1069 -64.83 42.35 6.93
CA VAL A 1069 -65.59 42.35 8.19
C VAL A 1069 -64.91 41.76 9.44
N VAL A 1070 -64.25 42.68 10.15
CA VAL A 1070 -64.12 42.72 11.61
C VAL A 1070 -65.50 43.03 12.22
N LYS A 1071 -65.92 42.29 13.25
CA LYS A 1071 -67.05 42.66 14.11
C LYS A 1071 -66.60 42.69 15.58
N ALA A 1072 -66.89 43.83 16.21
CA ALA A 1072 -66.47 44.28 17.54
C ALA A 1072 -67.08 43.48 18.73
N PRO A 1073 -66.50 43.58 19.94
CA PRO A 1073 -67.09 43.09 21.18
C PRO A 1073 -68.13 44.09 21.73
N ARG A 1074 -69.19 43.58 22.39
CA ARG A 1074 -70.08 44.40 23.25
C ARG A 1074 -69.89 43.99 24.71
N ALA A 1075 -69.63 44.98 25.55
CA ALA A 1075 -69.71 44.99 27.02
C ALA A 1075 -71.10 45.59 27.43
N PRO A 1076 -71.48 45.74 28.71
CA PRO A 1076 -70.72 45.65 29.97
C PRO A 1076 -70.75 44.29 30.66
#